data_AF-A0A0E3C3X2-F1
#
_entry.id   AF-A0A0E3C3X2-F1
#
_cell.length_a   1.000
_cell.length_b   1.000
_cell.length_c   1.000
_cell.angle_alpha   90.00
_cell.angle_beta   90.00
_cell.angle_gamma   90.00
#
_symmetry.space_group_name_H-M   'P 1'
#
loop_
_entity.id
_entity.type
_entity.pdbx_description
1 polymer ?
#
loop_
_entity_poly.entity_id
_entity_poly.type
_entity_poly.pdbx_seq_one_letter_code
_entity_poly.pdbx_strand_id
1 'polypeptide(L)'
;MVTYTIGFSNEAVDLPFNPSNIEYPTERVPFGYDKSFIDFITGWSKWPDINTLSGGADANKNDRAIDLWHAAINGRGRFYAVTKSEDLAKAFKEIIGKINEESAPLPDKIAGGGSTSGYNVSQNNAGIYASAYSPKDGWSGYITATRALEPETYACPSKEDPEKTCIRFPDVISGWEGKSTADRLDALMPTDGQPDGRLVLSWSNETNAGIPFKWNTTANPPAYSTAQIRALIGSTLTGSLTDSEKSQGQKIVNYIRGDRSLEGTTDAKPLRVRTSRQGDIVNSEIWYTGGPVSNYAMGYSSFVTAQKNREPVLYVGGNDGMLHGFSAKNGSELLAYVPRGVVGGLKSLTDKDYQHQYYVDGSPMTGDIKDGDNWKTMLVGSLGAGGKGYFLLDVTNPGTFTASSVIKDRTRSNSEAASGEDADIGNITARPGRNPANLQETTQITRLNNGRWAVVMGNGYNSTNQRPVLLVQYLDGNKELVRIQTTDATTGQDNAADNGLASPALVDLDGNGTTDVVYAGDNLGNLWKFDLTSTSASSWAVAFGKDKPLFTARGPVTLSSNARDQVQPITAPPIVRANDRSMTIGTGKDAKTLPVGGLMVAFGTGRNLTANDRNTSITQNVQTLYSVLDNTRYRMNSDKNSLEVHPGAGTCPSGSDCVPKPTPVGTMNSTGKLLAKQSISQLSGATNDDAIVTANDNLTSENWKDFKGWYLDLPATGERLLKPMQFFDGSNILAVYSESPSGTKNAESDNINESCVPVKVDTSAGAQWRTLINIMDGKRPTIQLFDTNGDGFYNSADGNVSRTAVKTGTPLLITKRDRIADLTGGGGARDTLARMPEQSTRPSWRQIK
;
A
#
# COMPACT_ATOMS: atom_id res chain seq x y z
N MET A 1 -17.91 -26.29 7.96
CA MET A 1 -17.68 -27.75 7.98
C MET A 1 -17.44 -28.19 6.55
N VAL A 2 -16.19 -28.53 6.20
CA VAL A 2 -15.86 -29.09 4.88
C VAL A 2 -16.03 -30.60 4.97
N THR A 3 -16.86 -31.19 4.10
CA THR A 3 -17.08 -32.63 4.06
C THR A 3 -16.14 -33.26 3.03
N TYR A 4 -15.57 -34.43 3.36
CA TYR A 4 -14.71 -35.18 2.47
C TYR A 4 -15.30 -36.58 2.28
N THR A 5 -15.52 -36.97 1.04
CA THR A 5 -16.07 -38.28 0.67
C THR A 5 -15.02 -39.04 -0.11
N ILE A 6 -14.64 -40.24 0.36
CA ILE A 6 -13.65 -41.09 -0.30
C ILE A 6 -14.34 -42.39 -0.75
N GLY A 7 -14.33 -42.66 -2.04
CA GLY A 7 -14.68 -43.98 -2.60
C GLY A 7 -13.39 -44.76 -2.89
N PHE A 8 -13.26 -45.96 -2.31
CA PHE A 8 -12.10 -46.83 -2.50
C PHE A 8 -12.53 -48.19 -3.09
N SER A 9 -12.29 -48.37 -4.39
CA SER A 9 -12.40 -49.63 -5.16
C SER A 9 -12.50 -49.30 -6.64
N ASN A 10 -12.43 -50.33 -7.51
CA ASN A 10 -12.78 -50.16 -8.92
C ASN A 10 -14.20 -49.63 -9.10
N GLU A 11 -15.14 -49.93 -8.18
CA GLU A 11 -16.51 -49.42 -8.25
C GLU A 11 -16.62 -47.91 -8.04
N ALA A 12 -15.62 -47.28 -7.40
CA ALA A 12 -15.58 -45.82 -7.23
C ALA A 12 -15.11 -45.08 -8.50
N VAL A 13 -14.39 -45.77 -9.39
CA VAL A 13 -13.79 -45.19 -10.62
C VAL A 13 -14.51 -45.67 -11.88
N ASP A 14 -14.98 -46.92 -11.87
CA ASP A 14 -15.82 -47.50 -12.90
C ASP A 14 -17.24 -47.06 -12.67
N LEU A 15 -17.68 -46.15 -13.53
CA LEU A 15 -19.06 -45.68 -13.62
C LEU A 15 -19.67 -46.38 -14.83
N PRO A 16 -20.18 -47.62 -14.66
CA PRO A 16 -20.60 -48.48 -15.78
C PRO A 16 -21.79 -47.91 -16.55
N PHE A 17 -22.47 -46.91 -15.99
CA PHE A 17 -23.58 -46.20 -16.60
C PHE A 17 -23.24 -44.71 -16.75
N ASN A 18 -23.10 -44.25 -18.00
CA ASN A 18 -23.06 -42.84 -18.34
C ASN A 18 -24.47 -42.43 -18.83
N PRO A 19 -25.35 -41.85 -17.99
CA PRO A 19 -26.56 -41.24 -18.50
C PRO A 19 -26.15 -40.15 -19.48
N SER A 20 -26.78 -40.07 -20.65
CA SER A 20 -26.37 -39.24 -21.80
C SER A 20 -26.19 -37.73 -21.53
N ASN A 21 -26.39 -37.26 -20.30
CA ASN A 21 -26.38 -35.87 -19.85
C ASN A 21 -25.41 -35.57 -18.69
N ILE A 22 -24.57 -36.51 -18.23
CA ILE A 22 -23.54 -36.23 -17.20
C ILE A 22 -22.15 -36.37 -17.80
N GLU A 23 -21.47 -35.25 -17.99
CA GLU A 23 -20.05 -35.22 -18.33
C GLU A 23 -19.20 -35.18 -17.05
N TYR A 24 -18.42 -36.24 -16.83
CA TYR A 24 -17.50 -36.33 -15.71
C TYR A 24 -16.33 -35.34 -15.84
N PRO A 25 -15.79 -34.84 -14.72
CA PRO A 25 -14.58 -34.04 -14.71
C PRO A 25 -13.39 -34.71 -15.42
N THR A 26 -12.52 -33.90 -16.01
CA THR A 26 -11.32 -34.39 -16.72
C THR A 26 -10.35 -35.07 -15.75
N GLU A 27 -10.28 -34.58 -14.51
CA GLU A 27 -9.51 -35.15 -13.42
C GLU A 27 -10.43 -35.99 -12.52
N ARG A 28 -10.06 -37.24 -12.21
CA ARG A 28 -10.85 -38.14 -11.36
C ARG A 28 -10.25 -38.38 -9.97
N VAL A 29 -9.00 -37.96 -9.74
CA VAL A 29 -8.27 -38.18 -8.48
C VAL A 29 -7.43 -36.95 -8.10
N PRO A 30 -8.01 -35.93 -7.43
CA PRO A 30 -9.42 -35.79 -7.04
C PRO A 30 -10.34 -35.48 -8.23
N PHE A 31 -11.67 -35.58 -8.03
CA PHE A 31 -12.61 -35.08 -9.04
C PHE A 31 -12.40 -33.58 -9.27
N GLY A 32 -12.14 -33.21 -10.53
CA GLY A 32 -11.95 -31.82 -10.96
C GLY A 32 -13.23 -30.99 -10.93
N TYR A 33 -13.10 -29.69 -11.16
CA TYR A 33 -14.20 -28.71 -11.13
C TYR A 33 -14.68 -28.28 -12.53
N ASP A 34 -14.57 -29.16 -13.51
CA ASP A 34 -14.94 -28.92 -14.91
C ASP A 34 -16.14 -29.77 -15.35
N LYS A 35 -16.62 -29.52 -16.58
CA LYS A 35 -17.75 -30.24 -17.20
C LYS A 35 -19.06 -30.07 -16.42
N SER A 36 -19.89 -31.12 -16.30
CA SER A 36 -21.21 -31.03 -15.68
C SER A 36 -21.19 -30.66 -14.20
N PHE A 37 -20.03 -30.71 -13.54
CA PHE A 37 -19.89 -30.21 -12.16
C PHE A 37 -20.37 -28.76 -12.03
N ILE A 38 -19.97 -27.88 -12.95
CA ILE A 38 -20.33 -26.46 -12.94
C ILE A 38 -21.86 -26.29 -13.04
N ASP A 39 -22.50 -27.07 -13.91
CA ASP A 39 -23.95 -27.00 -14.12
C ASP A 39 -24.73 -27.48 -12.90
N PHE A 40 -24.21 -28.47 -12.15
CA PHE A 40 -24.85 -28.96 -10.92
C PHE A 40 -24.69 -27.98 -9.75
N ILE A 41 -23.53 -27.36 -9.56
CA ILE A 41 -23.32 -26.41 -8.45
C ILE A 41 -24.01 -25.07 -8.67
N THR A 42 -24.20 -24.66 -9.93
CA THR A 42 -24.93 -23.44 -10.30
C THR A 42 -26.45 -23.68 -10.40
N GLY A 43 -26.88 -24.94 -10.37
CA GLY A 43 -28.28 -25.35 -10.47
C GLY A 43 -28.86 -25.28 -11.88
N TRP A 44 -28.03 -25.12 -12.91
CA TRP A 44 -28.44 -25.13 -14.32
C TRP A 44 -28.86 -26.53 -14.79
N SER A 45 -28.34 -27.58 -14.13
CA SER A 45 -28.76 -28.97 -14.30
C SER A 45 -29.19 -29.57 -12.95
N LYS A 46 -30.19 -30.43 -12.96
CA LYS A 46 -30.60 -31.22 -11.79
C LYS A 46 -29.98 -32.62 -11.86
N TRP A 47 -29.57 -33.13 -10.70
CA TRP A 47 -29.13 -34.52 -10.61
C TRP A 47 -30.27 -35.46 -11.05
N PRO A 48 -30.01 -36.42 -11.96
CA PRO A 48 -31.06 -37.32 -12.43
C PRO A 48 -31.52 -38.28 -11.32
N ASP A 49 -32.80 -38.66 -11.34
CA ASP A 49 -33.32 -39.68 -10.43
C ASP A 49 -32.76 -41.05 -10.81
N ILE A 50 -31.90 -41.59 -9.96
CA ILE A 50 -31.17 -42.84 -10.17
C ILE A 50 -32.11 -44.04 -10.37
N ASN A 51 -33.35 -43.98 -9.86
CA ASN A 51 -34.36 -45.03 -10.03
C ASN A 51 -35.01 -45.02 -11.42
N THR A 52 -34.95 -43.91 -12.14
CA THR A 52 -35.54 -43.76 -13.48
C THR A 52 -34.56 -44.07 -14.61
N LEU A 53 -33.28 -44.22 -14.29
CA LEU A 53 -32.20 -44.48 -15.25
C LEU A 53 -32.04 -45.97 -15.58
N SER A 54 -32.56 -46.87 -14.75
CA SER A 54 -32.58 -48.32 -15.01
C SER A 54 -33.87 -48.69 -15.74
N GLY A 55 -33.80 -48.72 -17.08
CA GLY A 55 -34.85 -49.32 -17.89
C GLY A 55 -35.00 -50.81 -17.58
N GLY A 56 -35.88 -51.16 -16.64
CA GLY A 56 -36.42 -52.50 -16.44
C GLY A 56 -35.53 -53.52 -15.70
N ALA A 57 -36.09 -54.03 -14.59
CA ALA A 57 -35.95 -55.40 -14.06
C ALA A 57 -34.58 -56.03 -13.73
N ASP A 58 -33.45 -55.31 -13.74
CA ASP A 58 -32.17 -55.81 -13.18
C ASP A 58 -31.60 -54.85 -12.11
N ALA A 59 -32.15 -54.93 -10.89
CA ALA A 59 -31.79 -54.13 -9.72
C ALA A 59 -30.45 -54.54 -9.06
N ASN A 60 -29.42 -54.88 -9.85
CA ASN A 60 -28.13 -55.39 -9.33
C ASN A 60 -26.89 -54.85 -10.09
N LYS A 61 -26.86 -53.55 -10.43
CA LYS A 61 -25.66 -52.92 -11.01
C LYS A 61 -25.23 -51.67 -10.25
N ASN A 62 -23.91 -51.51 -10.14
CA ASN A 62 -23.13 -50.63 -9.27
C ASN A 62 -23.29 -49.11 -9.56
N ASP A 63 -24.47 -48.54 -9.33
CA ASP A 63 -24.69 -47.08 -9.50
C ASP A 63 -24.35 -46.25 -8.24
N ARG A 64 -23.81 -46.89 -7.19
CA ARG A 64 -23.56 -46.27 -5.87
C ARG A 64 -22.46 -45.20 -5.88
N ALA A 65 -21.51 -45.26 -6.82
CA ALA A 65 -20.43 -44.28 -6.91
C ALA A 65 -20.90 -42.91 -7.43
N ILE A 66 -21.92 -42.90 -8.32
CA ILE A 66 -22.60 -41.67 -8.75
C ILE A 66 -23.25 -41.00 -7.53
N ASP A 67 -23.89 -41.78 -6.66
CA ASP A 67 -24.56 -41.24 -5.47
C ASP A 67 -23.59 -40.70 -4.41
N LEU A 68 -22.38 -41.26 -4.29
CA LEU A 68 -21.32 -40.70 -3.44
C LEU A 68 -20.81 -39.34 -3.95
N TRP A 69 -20.69 -39.17 -5.27
CA TRP A 69 -20.34 -37.88 -5.86
C TRP A 69 -21.49 -36.87 -5.67
N HIS A 70 -22.74 -37.30 -5.83
CA HIS A 70 -23.92 -36.48 -5.55
C HIS A 70 -23.96 -36.01 -4.08
N ALA A 71 -23.68 -36.91 -3.13
CA ALA A 71 -23.59 -36.60 -1.71
C ALA A 71 -22.50 -35.56 -1.42
N ALA A 72 -21.33 -35.67 -2.07
CA ALA A 72 -20.26 -34.69 -1.94
C ALA A 72 -20.68 -33.31 -2.50
N ILE A 73 -21.34 -33.24 -3.66
CA ILE A 73 -21.85 -31.98 -4.23
C ILE A 73 -22.87 -31.33 -3.28
N ASN A 74 -23.85 -32.10 -2.80
CA ASN A 74 -24.89 -31.60 -1.88
C ASN A 74 -24.30 -31.16 -0.53
N GLY A 75 -23.29 -31.88 -0.03
CA GLY A 75 -22.54 -31.54 1.17
C GLY A 75 -21.54 -30.39 0.98
N ARG A 76 -21.43 -29.84 -0.23
CA ARG A 76 -20.40 -28.86 -0.65
C ARG A 76 -18.98 -29.31 -0.31
N GLY A 77 -18.78 -30.63 -0.37
CA GLY A 77 -17.56 -31.33 -0.02
C GLY A 77 -16.70 -31.70 -1.22
N ARG A 78 -15.58 -32.38 -0.96
CA ARG A 78 -14.70 -32.95 -1.98
C ARG A 78 -14.91 -34.45 -2.11
N PHE A 79 -14.87 -34.95 -3.34
CA PHE A 79 -14.94 -36.38 -3.64
C PHE A 79 -13.60 -36.91 -4.17
N TYR A 80 -13.12 -38.01 -3.59
CA TYR A 80 -11.93 -38.73 -4.02
C TYR A 80 -12.34 -40.14 -4.46
N ALA A 81 -12.10 -40.48 -5.73
CA ALA A 81 -12.27 -41.84 -6.22
C ALA A 81 -10.88 -42.48 -6.40
N VAL A 82 -10.58 -43.52 -5.64
CA VAL A 82 -9.24 -44.12 -5.60
C VAL A 82 -9.30 -45.64 -5.74
N THR A 83 -8.36 -46.23 -6.48
CA THR A 83 -8.23 -47.69 -6.64
C THR A 83 -6.93 -48.25 -6.06
N LYS A 84 -5.96 -47.38 -5.78
CA LYS A 84 -4.62 -47.75 -5.33
C LYS A 84 -4.34 -47.24 -3.92
N SER A 85 -3.58 -48.02 -3.16
CA SER A 85 -3.11 -47.66 -1.81
C SER A 85 -2.34 -46.35 -1.78
N GLU A 86 -1.56 -46.07 -2.82
CA GLU A 86 -0.73 -44.87 -2.91
C GLU A 86 -1.58 -43.60 -3.06
N ASP A 87 -2.68 -43.69 -3.81
CA ASP A 87 -3.59 -42.57 -4.04
C ASP A 87 -4.54 -42.35 -2.85
N LEU A 88 -4.90 -43.43 -2.15
CA LEU A 88 -5.58 -43.33 -0.85
C LEU A 88 -4.70 -42.61 0.19
N ALA A 89 -3.40 -42.91 0.22
CA ALA A 89 -2.45 -42.21 1.09
C ALA A 89 -2.30 -40.72 0.71
N LYS A 90 -2.36 -40.36 -0.58
CA LYS A 90 -2.41 -38.95 -1.02
C LYS A 90 -3.68 -38.26 -0.56
N ALA A 91 -4.85 -38.89 -0.72
CA ALA A 91 -6.13 -38.34 -0.26
C ALA A 91 -6.13 -38.08 1.25
N PHE A 92 -5.64 -39.03 2.06
CA PHE A 92 -5.50 -38.81 3.50
C PHE A 92 -4.47 -37.73 3.85
N LYS A 93 -3.34 -37.64 3.15
CA LYS A 93 -2.37 -36.55 3.35
C LYS A 93 -2.95 -35.19 3.01
N GLU A 94 -3.76 -35.08 1.96
CA GLU A 94 -4.43 -33.84 1.60
C GLU A 94 -5.52 -33.46 2.61
N ILE A 95 -6.34 -34.42 3.04
CA ILE A 95 -7.39 -34.20 4.05
C ILE A 95 -6.77 -33.81 5.39
N ILE A 96 -5.77 -34.56 5.87
CA ILE A 96 -5.07 -34.26 7.13
C ILE A 96 -4.27 -32.97 6.98
N GLY A 97 -3.65 -32.73 5.83
CA GLY A 97 -2.96 -31.47 5.52
C GLY A 97 -3.91 -30.28 5.62
N LYS A 98 -5.10 -30.39 5.03
CA LYS A 98 -6.12 -29.35 5.06
C LYS A 98 -6.81 -29.21 6.43
N ILE A 99 -7.04 -30.30 7.15
CA ILE A 99 -7.48 -30.25 8.56
C ILE A 99 -6.41 -29.56 9.40
N ASN A 100 -5.12 -29.85 9.19
CA ASN A 100 -4.03 -29.19 9.89
C ASN A 100 -3.88 -27.72 9.48
N GLU A 101 -4.15 -27.36 8.22
CA GLU A 101 -4.26 -25.96 7.77
C GLU A 101 -5.43 -25.25 8.47
N GLU A 102 -6.59 -25.90 8.60
CA GLU A 102 -7.81 -25.37 9.24
C GLU A 102 -7.75 -25.39 10.78
N SER A 103 -6.93 -26.26 11.38
CA SER A 103 -6.79 -26.46 12.84
C SER A 103 -5.49 -25.92 13.41
N ALA A 104 -4.71 -25.18 12.61
CA ALA A 104 -3.43 -24.63 13.04
C ALA A 104 -3.62 -23.58 14.14
N PRO A 105 -2.79 -23.57 15.20
CA PRO A 105 -2.81 -22.52 16.21
C PRO A 105 -2.44 -21.16 15.62
N LEU A 106 -3.14 -20.11 16.06
CA LEU A 106 -2.90 -18.72 15.66
C LEU A 106 -1.49 -18.27 16.08
N PRO A 107 -0.81 -17.43 15.28
CA PRO A 107 0.48 -16.87 15.67
C PRO A 107 0.35 -15.91 16.87
N ASP A 108 1.30 -15.98 17.80
CA ASP A 108 1.30 -15.16 19.03
C ASP A 108 1.59 -13.69 18.76
N LYS A 109 2.52 -13.37 17.84
CA LYS A 109 2.90 -11.98 17.53
C LYS A 109 3.36 -11.87 16.09
N ILE A 110 2.75 -10.94 15.35
CA ILE A 110 3.17 -10.54 14.01
C ILE A 110 3.70 -9.11 14.14
N ALA A 111 5.01 -8.94 13.92
CA ALA A 111 5.55 -7.61 13.69
C ALA A 111 4.93 -7.08 12.39
N GLY A 112 4.45 -5.83 12.38
CA GLY A 112 3.83 -5.19 11.21
C GLY A 112 4.75 -5.10 9.98
N GLY A 113 6.00 -5.58 10.07
CA GLY A 113 6.94 -5.68 8.97
C GLY A 113 6.51 -6.61 7.82
N GLY A 114 5.53 -7.48 8.02
CA GLY A 114 4.95 -8.33 6.96
C GLY A 114 3.90 -7.64 6.08
N SER A 115 3.31 -6.54 6.54
CA SER A 115 2.44 -5.67 5.76
C SER A 115 2.62 -4.23 6.24
N THR A 116 3.42 -3.44 5.52
CA THR A 116 3.32 -1.96 5.51
C THR A 116 3.49 -1.14 6.81
N SER A 117 4.03 -1.63 7.94
CA SER A 117 4.23 -0.73 9.10
C SER A 117 5.45 0.18 8.95
N GLY A 118 5.23 1.49 8.85
CA GLY A 118 6.23 2.52 8.58
C GLY A 118 7.25 2.73 9.70
N TYR A 119 8.54 2.72 9.33
CA TYR A 119 9.60 3.32 10.15
C TYR A 119 9.68 4.81 9.83
N ASN A 120 9.72 5.69 10.84
CA ASN A 120 9.97 7.11 10.62
C ASN A 120 11.18 7.56 11.45
N VAL A 121 12.26 7.95 10.77
CA VAL A 121 13.46 8.50 11.40
C VAL A 121 13.53 9.98 11.08
N SER A 122 13.43 10.82 12.11
CA SER A 122 13.80 12.23 12.02
C SER A 122 15.31 12.38 11.83
N GLN A 123 15.72 13.41 11.10
CA GLN A 123 17.13 13.70 10.82
C GLN A 123 17.96 14.04 12.09
N ASN A 124 17.33 14.16 13.27
CA ASN A 124 18.00 14.43 14.54
C ASN A 124 17.57 13.40 15.60
N ASN A 125 18.32 12.30 15.69
CA ASN A 125 18.22 11.28 16.75
C ASN A 125 16.80 10.82 17.12
N ALA A 126 16.01 10.38 16.13
CA ALA A 126 14.68 9.83 16.39
C ALA A 126 14.74 8.41 16.98
N GLY A 127 13.77 8.08 17.83
CA GLY A 127 13.42 6.68 18.09
C GLY A 127 12.96 5.98 16.82
N ILE A 128 13.22 4.68 16.74
CA ILE A 128 12.62 3.77 15.76
C ILE A 128 11.28 3.35 16.34
N TYR A 129 10.19 3.64 15.63
CA TYR A 129 8.84 3.21 16.00
C TYR A 129 8.42 2.04 15.11
N ALA A 130 7.85 1.01 15.71
CA ALA A 130 7.37 -0.17 15.00
C ALA A 130 5.99 -0.57 15.51
N SER A 131 5.08 -0.93 14.61
CA SER A 131 3.79 -1.53 14.99
C SER A 131 3.86 -3.05 14.95
N ALA A 132 3.03 -3.67 15.76
CA ALA A 132 2.83 -5.11 15.79
C ALA A 132 1.38 -5.43 16.15
N TYR A 133 0.94 -6.63 15.82
CA TYR A 133 -0.38 -7.15 16.19
C TYR A 133 -0.35 -8.64 16.52
N SER A 134 -1.39 -9.11 17.20
CA SER A 134 -1.54 -10.51 17.62
C SER A 134 -2.95 -11.00 17.31
N PRO A 135 -3.12 -11.87 16.28
CA PRO A 135 -4.40 -12.53 16.03
C PRO A 135 -4.83 -13.43 17.19
N LYS A 136 -3.87 -14.10 17.85
CA LYS A 136 -4.14 -14.97 19.01
C LYS A 136 -4.69 -14.18 20.20
N ASP A 137 -4.18 -12.97 20.42
CA ASP A 137 -4.64 -12.08 21.48
C ASP A 137 -5.87 -11.26 21.05
N GLY A 138 -6.75 -11.86 20.24
CA GLY A 138 -8.01 -11.25 19.82
C GLY A 138 -7.83 -10.04 18.92
N TRP A 139 -6.80 -10.06 18.06
CA TRP A 139 -6.42 -8.98 17.15
C TRP A 139 -6.03 -7.68 17.87
N SER A 140 -5.26 -7.81 18.96
CA SER A 140 -4.68 -6.64 19.62
C SER A 140 -3.52 -6.07 18.81
N GLY A 141 -3.37 -4.75 18.77
CA GLY A 141 -2.22 -4.06 18.17
C GLY A 141 -1.53 -3.09 19.11
N TYR A 142 -0.29 -2.72 18.78
CA TYR A 142 0.51 -1.80 19.57
C TYR A 142 1.66 -1.21 18.77
N ILE A 143 2.18 -0.06 19.22
CA ILE A 143 3.46 0.51 18.78
C ILE A 143 4.47 0.39 19.91
N THR A 144 5.72 0.06 19.55
CA THR A 144 6.88 0.14 20.43
C THR A 144 7.89 1.17 19.91
N ALA A 145 8.77 1.63 20.79
CA ALA A 145 9.87 2.52 20.44
C ALA A 145 11.21 1.92 20.88
N THR A 146 12.20 1.97 19.99
CA THR A 146 13.59 1.57 20.25
C THR A 146 14.55 2.68 19.84
N ARG A 147 15.77 2.68 20.39
CA ARG A 147 16.76 3.71 20.08
C ARG A 147 17.33 3.47 18.67
N ALA A 148 17.40 4.51 17.85
CA ALA A 148 18.12 4.44 16.57
C ALA A 148 19.65 4.47 16.77
N LEU A 149 20.11 5.28 17.73
CA LEU A 149 21.52 5.42 18.12
C LEU A 149 21.61 5.52 19.64
N GLU A 150 22.68 4.97 20.20
CA GLU A 150 22.96 5.14 21.63
C GLU A 150 23.45 6.57 21.92
N PRO A 151 23.01 7.19 23.03
CA PRO A 151 23.50 8.50 23.44
C PRO A 151 25.01 8.49 23.68
N GLU A 152 25.73 9.46 23.11
CA GLU A 152 27.18 9.59 23.26
C GLU A 152 27.49 10.82 24.11
N THR A 153 28.18 10.65 25.24
CA THR A 153 28.62 11.78 26.06
C THR A 153 29.96 12.30 25.55
N TYR A 154 30.09 13.61 25.38
CA TYR A 154 31.33 14.27 24.95
C TYR A 154 31.61 15.55 25.74
N ALA A 155 32.88 15.94 25.86
CA ALA A 155 33.25 17.18 26.53
C ALA A 155 32.82 18.41 25.70
N CYS A 156 32.10 19.33 26.32
CA CYS A 156 31.65 20.59 25.75
C CYS A 156 31.92 21.77 26.71
N PRO A 157 33.20 22.00 27.06
CA PRO A 157 33.57 22.99 28.07
C PRO A 157 33.03 24.37 27.71
N SER A 158 32.53 25.07 28.72
CA SER A 158 32.14 26.48 28.65
C SER A 158 33.09 27.32 29.50
N LYS A 159 33.08 28.65 29.34
CA LYS A 159 33.92 29.53 30.19
C LYS A 159 33.56 29.40 31.67
N GLU A 160 32.31 29.07 31.94
CA GLU A 160 31.71 28.92 33.27
C GLU A 160 31.89 27.50 33.85
N ASP A 161 32.13 26.51 33.00
CA ASP A 161 32.31 25.10 33.39
C ASP A 161 33.28 24.39 32.42
N PRO A 162 34.57 24.27 32.78
CA PRO A 162 35.59 23.60 31.99
C PRO A 162 35.44 22.07 31.91
N GLU A 163 34.63 21.45 32.77
CA GLU A 163 34.39 20.00 32.78
C GLU A 163 33.03 19.63 32.18
N LYS A 164 32.28 20.62 31.68
CA LYS A 164 30.94 20.42 31.12
C LYS A 164 30.95 19.31 30.07
N THR A 165 30.08 18.34 30.27
CA THR A 165 29.80 17.30 29.28
C THR A 165 28.43 17.55 28.64
N CYS A 166 28.34 17.23 27.35
CA CYS A 166 27.12 17.32 26.55
C CYS A 166 26.79 15.94 26.03
N ILE A 167 25.51 15.70 25.81
CA ILE A 167 25.03 14.47 25.18
C ILE A 167 24.85 14.76 23.70
N ARG A 168 25.61 14.07 22.86
CA ARG A 168 25.33 13.92 21.44
C ARG A 168 24.30 12.80 21.32
N PHE A 169 23.29 12.98 20.46
CA PHE A 169 22.20 12.01 20.31
C PHE A 169 21.39 11.80 21.61
N PRO A 170 20.67 12.83 22.13
CA PRO A 170 19.89 12.70 23.35
C PRO A 170 18.79 11.63 23.24
N ASP A 171 18.52 10.89 24.31
CA ASP A 171 17.49 9.85 24.32
C ASP A 171 16.07 10.45 24.26
N VAL A 172 15.49 10.44 23.05
CA VAL A 172 14.14 10.97 22.79
C VAL A 172 13.01 10.00 23.15
N ILE A 173 13.31 8.75 23.51
CA ILE A 173 12.30 7.72 23.83
C ILE A 173 12.32 7.26 25.29
N SER A 174 13.15 7.88 26.13
CA SER A 174 13.21 7.59 27.57
C SER A 174 11.84 7.59 28.27
N GLY A 175 10.92 8.47 27.84
CA GLY A 175 9.55 8.54 28.34
C GLY A 175 8.66 7.34 28.02
N TRP A 176 9.08 6.43 27.12
CA TRP A 176 8.34 5.20 26.83
C TRP A 176 8.45 4.18 27.96
N GLU A 177 9.52 4.20 28.75
CA GLU A 177 9.73 3.29 29.91
C GLU A 177 9.57 1.80 29.54
N GLY A 178 9.89 1.42 28.30
CA GLY A 178 9.70 0.06 27.79
C GLY A 178 8.25 -0.38 27.56
N LYS A 179 7.27 0.52 27.73
CA LYS A 179 5.84 0.24 27.52
C LYS A 179 5.44 0.51 26.08
N SER A 180 4.52 -0.28 25.56
CA SER A 180 3.88 -0.05 24.27
C SER A 180 2.71 0.93 24.37
N THR A 181 2.19 1.39 23.24
CA THR A 181 0.97 2.21 23.20
C THR A 181 -0.25 1.47 23.75
N ALA A 182 -0.35 0.15 23.54
CA ALA A 182 -1.41 -0.66 24.13
C ALA A 182 -1.30 -0.71 25.65
N ASP A 183 -0.09 -0.90 26.20
CA ASP A 183 0.11 -0.87 27.66
C ASP A 183 -0.31 0.48 28.27
N ARG A 184 0.03 1.58 27.58
CA ARG A 184 -0.39 2.93 27.98
C ARG A 184 -1.91 3.09 27.92
N LEU A 185 -2.54 2.60 26.85
CA LEU A 185 -3.97 2.66 26.67
C LEU A 185 -4.73 1.79 27.68
N ASP A 186 -4.16 0.65 28.02
CA ASP A 186 -4.77 -0.28 28.96
C ASP A 186 -4.64 0.16 30.41
N ALA A 187 -3.54 0.84 30.75
CA ALA A 187 -3.30 1.44 32.06
C ALA A 187 -4.12 2.71 32.31
N LEU A 188 -4.69 3.35 31.28
CA LEU A 188 -5.44 4.59 31.41
C LEU A 188 -6.71 4.47 32.28
N MET A 189 -7.19 3.25 32.62
CA MET A 189 -8.45 3.05 33.36
C MET A 189 -8.39 1.88 34.37
N PRO A 190 -8.91 2.05 35.61
CA PRO A 190 -9.32 0.93 36.47
C PRO A 190 -10.53 0.21 35.85
N THR A 191 -10.71 -1.07 36.18
CA THR A 191 -11.70 -2.01 35.60
C THR A 191 -13.16 -1.52 35.61
N ASP A 192 -13.50 -0.50 36.41
CA ASP A 192 -14.86 -0.02 36.67
C ASP A 192 -15.11 1.49 36.39
N GLY A 193 -14.18 2.21 35.75
CA GLY A 193 -14.29 3.65 35.47
C GLY A 193 -14.78 4.02 34.05
N GLN A 194 -15.58 5.08 33.89
CA GLN A 194 -15.90 5.63 32.57
C GLN A 194 -14.65 6.20 31.89
N PRO A 195 -14.50 6.09 30.55
CA PRO A 195 -13.31 6.50 29.81
C PRO A 195 -13.20 8.02 29.61
N ASP A 196 -13.37 8.81 30.68
CA ASP A 196 -13.51 10.27 30.60
C ASP A 196 -12.21 11.04 30.35
N GLY A 197 -11.05 10.36 30.45
CA GLY A 197 -9.74 10.92 30.11
C GLY A 197 -9.34 10.81 28.63
N ARG A 198 -10.07 10.03 27.80
CA ARG A 198 -9.74 9.86 26.36
C ARG A 198 -10.47 10.88 25.49
N LEU A 199 -9.71 11.57 24.64
CA LEU A 199 -10.25 12.44 23.59
C LEU A 199 -10.54 11.61 22.33
N VAL A 200 -11.78 11.19 22.18
CA VAL A 200 -12.27 10.49 20.99
C VAL A 200 -13.24 11.39 20.24
N LEU A 201 -12.95 11.65 18.97
CA LEU A 201 -13.73 12.49 18.07
C LEU A 201 -14.40 11.64 16.97
N SER A 202 -15.45 12.17 16.35
CA SER A 202 -16.09 11.58 15.17
C SER A 202 -16.77 12.65 14.31
N TRP A 203 -17.59 12.24 13.35
CA TRP A 203 -18.24 13.10 12.36
C TRP A 203 -19.76 12.93 12.36
N SER A 204 -20.47 14.05 12.40
CA SER A 204 -21.92 14.08 12.25
C SER A 204 -22.33 14.34 10.81
N ASN A 205 -23.18 13.47 10.26
CA ASN A 205 -23.85 13.74 8.97
C ASN A 205 -24.99 14.75 9.11
N GLU A 206 -25.49 14.98 10.33
CA GLU A 206 -26.55 15.95 10.61
C GLU A 206 -26.01 17.38 10.55
N THR A 207 -24.89 17.63 11.24
CA THR A 207 -24.30 18.98 11.32
C THR A 207 -23.17 19.19 10.32
N ASN A 208 -22.74 18.13 9.60
CA ASN A 208 -21.61 18.14 8.67
C ASN A 208 -20.34 18.72 9.31
N ALA A 209 -20.06 18.29 10.55
CA ALA A 209 -18.96 18.79 11.37
C ALA A 209 -18.44 17.71 12.34
N GLY A 210 -17.23 17.95 12.87
CA GLY A 210 -16.68 17.15 13.95
C GLY A 210 -17.50 17.21 15.22
N ILE A 211 -17.56 16.10 15.94
CA ILE A 211 -18.25 15.97 17.23
C ILE A 211 -17.42 15.12 18.20
N PRO A 212 -17.60 15.28 19.52
CA PRO A 212 -17.09 14.30 20.48
C PRO A 212 -17.78 12.94 20.28
N PHE A 213 -17.01 11.86 20.22
CA PHE A 213 -17.53 10.50 20.25
C PHE A 213 -17.73 10.08 21.72
N LYS A 214 -18.83 10.54 22.33
CA LYS A 214 -19.14 10.34 23.75
C LYS A 214 -20.66 10.20 23.96
N TRP A 215 -21.08 9.22 24.75
CA TRP A 215 -22.49 8.97 25.08
C TRP A 215 -22.70 8.78 26.60
N ASN A 216 -22.94 9.88 27.32
CA ASN A 216 -22.97 9.87 28.80
C ASN A 216 -24.28 9.36 29.39
N THR A 217 -25.39 9.72 28.76
CA THR A 217 -26.74 9.34 29.18
C THR A 217 -27.58 9.02 27.96
N THR A 218 -28.58 8.15 28.11
CA THR A 218 -29.52 7.85 27.01
C THR A 218 -30.27 9.09 26.51
N ALA A 219 -30.39 10.13 27.33
CA ALA A 219 -30.96 11.43 26.96
C ALA A 219 -30.07 12.26 26.02
N ASN A 220 -28.75 12.05 26.06
CA ASN A 220 -27.75 12.84 25.33
C ASN A 220 -26.91 11.94 24.41
N PRO A 221 -27.48 11.42 23.31
CA PRO A 221 -26.70 10.74 22.29
C PRO A 221 -25.63 11.67 21.68
N PRO A 222 -24.56 11.12 21.09
CA PRO A 222 -23.70 11.87 20.19
C PRO A 222 -24.57 12.58 19.15
N ALA A 223 -24.13 13.73 18.65
CA ALA A 223 -24.86 14.52 17.66
C ALA A 223 -24.88 13.88 16.26
N TYR A 224 -25.01 12.56 16.18
CA TYR A 224 -25.25 11.78 14.98
C TYR A 224 -26.70 11.90 14.51
N SER A 225 -26.89 11.74 13.20
CA SER A 225 -28.23 11.53 12.65
C SER A 225 -28.84 10.21 13.16
N THR A 226 -30.17 10.08 13.09
CA THR A 226 -30.86 8.84 13.47
C THR A 226 -30.36 7.64 12.65
N ALA A 227 -30.10 7.83 11.36
CA ALA A 227 -29.55 6.79 10.49
C ALA A 227 -28.15 6.34 10.92
N GLN A 228 -27.28 7.27 11.31
CA GLN A 228 -25.94 6.95 11.82
C GLN A 228 -26.00 6.17 13.15
N ILE A 229 -26.89 6.55 14.08
CA ILE A 229 -27.07 5.80 15.34
C ILE A 229 -27.58 4.38 15.06
N ARG A 230 -28.51 4.23 14.11
CA ARG A 230 -28.99 2.90 13.72
C ARG A 230 -27.92 2.05 13.06
N ALA A 231 -27.10 2.65 12.20
CA ALA A 231 -25.94 1.97 11.63
C ALA A 231 -24.99 1.49 12.74
N LEU A 232 -24.66 2.36 13.71
CA LEU A 232 -23.79 2.03 14.85
C LEU A 232 -24.27 0.79 15.63
N ILE A 233 -25.57 0.63 15.81
CA ILE A 233 -26.16 -0.48 16.59
C ILE A 233 -26.67 -1.64 15.73
N GLY A 234 -26.52 -1.56 14.40
CA GLY A 234 -27.05 -2.56 13.46
C GLY A 234 -28.58 -2.68 13.45
N SER A 235 -29.32 -1.61 13.76
CA SER A 235 -30.80 -1.59 13.75
C SER A 235 -31.34 -1.25 12.36
N THR A 236 -32.37 -1.98 11.92
CA THR A 236 -33.09 -1.73 10.65
C THR A 236 -34.44 -1.04 10.84
N LEU A 237 -34.75 -0.62 12.08
CA LEU A 237 -36.01 0.07 12.40
C LEU A 237 -36.13 1.43 11.71
N THR A 238 -37.36 1.94 11.59
CA THR A 238 -37.67 3.26 11.03
C THR A 238 -38.33 4.17 12.08
N GLY A 239 -38.39 5.48 11.85
CA GLY A 239 -38.95 6.45 12.82
C GLY A 239 -37.95 6.92 13.88
N SER A 240 -38.42 7.42 15.02
CA SER A 240 -37.58 7.90 16.14
C SER A 240 -36.87 6.76 16.88
N LEU A 241 -35.75 7.05 17.54
CA LEU A 241 -35.00 6.07 18.33
C LEU A 241 -35.78 5.65 19.59
N THR A 242 -35.88 4.35 19.80
CA THR A 242 -36.43 3.75 21.03
C THR A 242 -35.43 3.87 22.19
N ASP A 243 -35.92 3.73 23.43
CA ASP A 243 -35.03 3.76 24.61
C ASP A 243 -34.10 2.54 24.67
N SER A 244 -34.51 1.41 24.10
CA SER A 244 -33.66 0.23 23.93
C SER A 244 -32.51 0.51 22.96
N GLU A 245 -32.78 1.11 21.80
CA GLU A 245 -31.74 1.51 20.83
C GLU A 245 -30.75 2.50 21.44
N LYS A 246 -31.23 3.49 22.22
CA LYS A 246 -30.36 4.44 22.92
C LYS A 246 -29.48 3.76 23.97
N SER A 247 -30.05 2.83 24.75
CA SER A 247 -29.31 2.06 25.76
C SER A 247 -28.23 1.18 25.12
N GLN A 248 -28.55 0.51 24.00
CA GLN A 248 -27.59 -0.30 23.25
C GLN A 248 -26.48 0.57 22.65
N GLY A 249 -26.83 1.69 22.02
CA GLY A 249 -25.86 2.63 21.45
C GLY A 249 -24.91 3.17 22.50
N GLN A 250 -25.41 3.52 23.68
CA GLN A 250 -24.57 3.95 24.80
C GLN A 250 -23.54 2.90 25.21
N LYS A 251 -23.96 1.63 25.36
CA LYS A 251 -23.06 0.52 25.72
C LYS A 251 -21.97 0.32 24.66
N ILE A 252 -22.33 0.37 23.37
CA ILE A 252 -21.39 0.21 22.27
C ILE A 252 -20.38 1.38 22.26
N VAL A 253 -20.84 2.63 22.33
CA VAL A 253 -19.92 3.79 22.35
C VAL A 253 -18.95 3.71 23.51
N ASN A 254 -19.41 3.40 24.71
CA ASN A 254 -18.54 3.33 25.89
C ASN A 254 -17.52 2.19 25.76
N TYR A 255 -17.92 1.03 25.22
CA TYR A 255 -17.02 -0.09 24.94
C TYR A 255 -15.90 0.29 23.96
N ILE A 256 -16.25 0.93 22.84
CA ILE A 256 -15.29 1.39 21.82
C ILE A 256 -14.35 2.45 22.41
N ARG A 257 -14.85 3.34 23.26
CA ARG A 257 -14.03 4.29 24.02
C ARG A 257 -13.13 3.62 25.08
N GLY A 258 -13.28 2.33 25.34
CA GLY A 258 -12.39 1.55 26.22
C GLY A 258 -12.97 1.18 27.58
N ASP A 259 -14.27 1.34 27.81
CA ASP A 259 -14.96 0.79 28.98
C ASP A 259 -14.96 -0.75 28.90
N ARG A 260 -14.57 -1.40 30.01
CA ARG A 260 -14.50 -2.87 30.12
C ARG A 260 -15.49 -3.44 31.14
N SER A 261 -16.30 -2.61 31.79
CA SER A 261 -17.20 -3.02 32.88
C SER A 261 -18.24 -4.07 32.46
N LEU A 262 -18.67 -4.01 31.19
CA LEU A 262 -19.66 -4.91 30.58
C LEU A 262 -19.04 -6.07 29.78
N GLU A 263 -17.72 -6.28 29.86
CA GLU A 263 -17.02 -7.41 29.23
C GLU A 263 -17.21 -8.69 30.04
N GLY A 264 -17.73 -9.75 29.42
CA GLY A 264 -17.88 -11.04 30.09
C GLY A 264 -18.68 -12.07 29.31
N THR A 265 -19.08 -13.13 30.02
CA THR A 265 -19.85 -14.26 29.46
C THR A 265 -21.30 -14.30 29.93
N THR A 266 -21.70 -13.42 30.86
CA THR A 266 -23.05 -13.39 31.46
C THR A 266 -23.96 -12.39 30.75
N ASP A 267 -25.27 -12.49 30.96
CA ASP A 267 -26.25 -11.52 30.42
C ASP A 267 -26.02 -10.09 30.94
N ALA A 268 -25.54 -9.97 32.19
CA ALA A 268 -25.17 -8.69 32.78
C ALA A 268 -23.87 -8.09 32.19
N LYS A 269 -23.03 -8.93 31.57
CA LYS A 269 -21.79 -8.55 30.89
C LYS A 269 -21.81 -9.02 29.44
N PRO A 270 -22.65 -8.38 28.59
CA PRO A 270 -22.99 -8.91 27.28
C PRO A 270 -21.88 -8.74 26.24
N LEU A 271 -20.84 -7.94 26.49
CA LEU A 271 -19.86 -7.54 25.48
C LEU A 271 -18.63 -8.45 25.48
N ARG A 272 -17.97 -8.53 24.32
CA ARG A 272 -16.74 -9.31 24.10
C ARG A 272 -15.61 -8.88 25.05
N VAL A 273 -14.98 -9.86 25.71
CA VAL A 273 -13.75 -9.64 26.49
C VAL A 273 -12.57 -9.37 25.56
N ARG A 274 -11.85 -8.27 25.78
CA ARG A 274 -10.67 -7.90 24.98
C ARG A 274 -9.37 -8.21 25.71
N THR A 275 -8.32 -8.53 24.96
CA THR A 275 -6.96 -8.57 25.51
C THR A 275 -6.40 -7.15 25.67
N SER A 276 -6.58 -6.30 24.65
CA SER A 276 -6.15 -4.89 24.63
C SER A 276 -7.28 -3.99 24.13
N ARG A 277 -7.27 -2.71 24.56
CA ARG A 277 -8.13 -1.66 24.00
C ARG A 277 -7.73 -1.22 22.60
N GLN A 278 -6.46 -1.33 22.25
CA GLN A 278 -5.94 -0.93 20.95
C GLN A 278 -6.08 -2.08 19.94
N GLY A 279 -6.71 -1.79 18.81
CA GLY A 279 -6.85 -2.72 17.70
C GLY A 279 -5.55 -2.96 16.94
N ASP A 280 -5.54 -4.03 16.14
CA ASP A 280 -4.43 -4.36 15.24
C ASP A 280 -4.14 -3.26 14.23
N ILE A 281 -2.85 -3.10 13.89
CA ILE A 281 -2.34 -2.20 12.86
C ILE A 281 -1.81 -3.09 11.73
N VAL A 282 -2.59 -3.23 10.65
CA VAL A 282 -2.27 -4.12 9.53
C VAL A 282 -1.67 -3.34 8.36
N ASN A 283 -2.44 -2.51 7.65
CA ASN A 283 -1.94 -1.83 6.44
C ASN A 283 -1.56 -0.34 6.63
N SER A 284 -1.70 0.19 7.84
CA SER A 284 -1.39 1.59 8.12
C SER A 284 0.09 1.79 8.45
N GLU A 285 0.78 2.62 7.67
CA GLU A 285 2.08 3.14 8.04
C GLU A 285 1.99 4.09 9.25
N ILE A 286 3.02 4.09 10.10
CA ILE A 286 3.15 5.07 11.17
C ILE A 286 3.65 6.38 10.56
N TRP A 287 2.88 7.46 10.71
CA TRP A 287 3.27 8.78 10.24
C TRP A 287 3.69 9.68 11.41
N TYR A 288 4.97 10.05 11.46
CA TYR A 288 5.50 10.98 12.46
C TYR A 288 5.28 12.42 12.01
N THR A 289 4.83 13.27 12.93
CA THR A 289 4.75 14.72 12.74
C THR A 289 5.37 15.42 13.93
N GLY A 290 6.57 15.97 13.73
CA GLY A 290 7.32 16.77 14.71
C GLY A 290 7.25 18.25 14.36
N GLY A 291 8.31 19.03 14.58
CA GLY A 291 8.36 20.42 14.08
C GLY A 291 8.17 20.52 12.56
N PRO A 292 7.83 21.70 12.01
CA PRO A 292 7.62 21.86 10.56
C PRO A 292 8.87 21.53 9.73
N VAL A 293 8.69 20.89 8.57
CA VAL A 293 9.77 20.29 7.77
C VAL A 293 9.94 20.88 6.36
N SER A 294 9.00 21.72 5.91
CA SER A 294 9.03 22.35 4.59
C SER A 294 9.83 23.66 4.61
N ASN A 295 9.94 24.35 3.47
CA ASN A 295 10.75 25.56 3.33
C ASN A 295 10.09 26.64 2.44
N TYR A 296 8.78 26.86 2.60
CA TYR A 296 8.05 27.79 1.73
C TYR A 296 8.51 29.26 1.87
N ALA A 297 8.80 29.92 0.75
CA ALA A 297 9.24 31.31 0.69
C ALA A 297 8.14 32.37 0.98
N MET A 298 7.02 31.98 1.60
CA MET A 298 5.79 32.80 1.75
C MET A 298 5.47 33.16 3.21
N GLY A 299 6.48 33.58 3.98
CA GLY A 299 6.35 33.94 5.40
C GLY A 299 6.28 32.74 6.37
N TYR A 300 6.59 31.54 5.87
CA TYR A 300 6.57 30.29 6.63
C TYR A 300 7.55 30.24 7.80
N SER A 301 8.63 31.02 7.76
CA SER A 301 9.62 31.10 8.85
C SER A 301 9.01 31.48 10.21
N SER A 302 7.94 32.29 10.20
CA SER A 302 7.17 32.62 11.41
C SER A 302 6.48 31.39 12.01
N PHE A 303 5.87 30.56 11.17
CA PHE A 303 5.24 29.30 11.56
C PHE A 303 6.26 28.28 12.05
N VAL A 304 7.40 28.13 11.36
CA VAL A 304 8.53 27.29 11.81
C VAL A 304 9.00 27.68 13.21
N THR A 305 9.10 28.98 13.47
CA THR A 305 9.51 29.50 14.78
C THR A 305 8.46 29.22 15.84
N ALA A 306 7.18 29.45 15.53
CA ALA A 306 6.07 29.20 16.45
C ALA A 306 5.90 27.72 16.80
N GLN A 307 6.12 26.82 15.83
CA GLN A 307 5.91 25.38 15.97
C GLN A 307 7.21 24.59 16.21
N LYS A 308 8.34 25.28 16.49
CA LYS A 308 9.64 24.65 16.73
C LYS A 308 9.60 23.56 17.80
N ASN A 309 8.78 23.77 18.84
CA ASN A 309 8.63 22.86 19.99
C ASN A 309 7.31 22.06 19.93
N ARG A 310 6.71 21.91 18.74
CA ARG A 310 5.48 21.12 18.58
C ARG A 310 5.68 19.72 19.16
N GLU A 311 4.71 19.27 19.96
CA GLU A 311 4.69 17.91 20.50
C GLU A 311 4.73 16.91 19.33
N PRO A 312 5.75 16.03 19.25
CA PRO A 312 5.85 15.09 18.16
C PRO A 312 4.81 13.97 18.32
N VAL A 313 4.06 13.69 17.26
CA VAL A 313 2.95 12.72 17.26
C VAL A 313 3.17 11.63 16.22
N LEU A 314 2.82 10.40 16.56
CA LEU A 314 2.72 9.24 15.70
C LEU A 314 1.25 9.01 15.34
N TYR A 315 0.89 9.21 14.09
CA TYR A 315 -0.44 8.92 13.57
C TYR A 315 -0.50 7.55 12.92
N VAL A 316 -1.52 6.76 13.25
CA VAL A 316 -1.69 5.40 12.71
C VAL A 316 -3.17 5.01 12.71
N GLY A 317 -3.61 4.31 11.67
CA GLY A 317 -4.92 3.66 11.61
C GLY A 317 -4.94 2.35 12.39
N GLY A 318 -5.99 2.14 13.19
CA GLY A 318 -6.26 0.93 13.96
C GLY A 318 -7.58 0.26 13.55
N ASN A 319 -7.58 -1.07 13.57
CA ASN A 319 -8.76 -1.90 13.32
C ASN A 319 -9.67 -2.06 14.56
N ASP A 320 -9.52 -1.19 15.55
CA ASP A 320 -10.53 -0.87 16.57
C ASP A 320 -11.49 0.24 16.13
N GLY A 321 -11.35 0.72 14.89
CA GLY A 321 -12.24 1.71 14.30
C GLY A 321 -11.71 3.14 14.33
N MET A 322 -10.46 3.34 14.75
CA MET A 322 -9.92 4.67 15.03
C MET A 322 -8.61 4.96 14.29
N LEU A 323 -8.43 6.21 13.87
CA LEU A 323 -7.09 6.77 13.73
C LEU A 323 -6.62 7.21 15.11
N HIS A 324 -5.44 6.78 15.53
CA HIS A 324 -4.81 7.21 16.77
C HIS A 324 -3.68 8.20 16.50
N GLY A 325 -3.52 9.18 17.40
CA GLY A 325 -2.34 10.04 17.51
C GLY A 325 -1.66 9.83 18.86
N PHE A 326 -0.50 9.19 18.88
CA PHE A 326 0.28 8.93 20.09
C PHE A 326 1.46 9.90 20.22
N SER A 327 1.77 10.39 21.42
CA SER A 327 2.99 11.16 21.65
C SER A 327 4.20 10.28 21.34
N ALA A 328 5.09 10.77 20.47
CA ALA A 328 6.34 10.11 20.17
C ALA A 328 7.32 10.13 21.36
N LYS A 329 7.08 10.98 22.38
CA LYS A 329 7.94 11.06 23.58
C LYS A 329 7.71 9.94 24.57
N ASN A 330 6.47 9.45 24.69
CA ASN A 330 6.11 8.51 25.77
C ASN A 330 5.03 7.46 25.41
N GLY A 331 4.52 7.47 24.18
CA GLY A 331 3.48 6.54 23.71
C GLY A 331 2.08 6.79 24.26
N SER A 332 1.83 7.91 24.94
CA SER A 332 0.48 8.27 25.42
C SER A 332 -0.44 8.70 24.26
N GLU A 333 -1.71 8.31 24.31
CA GLU A 333 -2.71 8.71 23.31
C GLU A 333 -3.12 10.18 23.52
N LEU A 334 -2.96 11.01 22.48
CA LEU A 334 -3.35 12.42 22.47
C LEU A 334 -4.69 12.66 21.76
N LEU A 335 -5.01 11.82 20.77
CA LEU A 335 -6.21 11.90 19.95
C LEU A 335 -6.60 10.52 19.45
N ALA A 336 -7.90 10.24 19.43
CA ALA A 336 -8.48 9.20 18.60
C ALA A 336 -9.60 9.78 17.74
N TYR A 337 -9.70 9.35 16.47
CA TYR A 337 -10.75 9.77 15.56
C TYR A 337 -11.45 8.57 14.95
N VAL A 338 -12.78 8.50 15.09
CA VAL A 338 -13.65 7.48 14.50
C VAL A 338 -14.27 8.06 13.21
N PRO A 339 -13.84 7.64 12.02
CA PRO A 339 -14.43 8.13 10.78
C PRO A 339 -15.88 7.67 10.60
N ARG A 340 -16.70 8.44 9.88
CA ARG A 340 -18.13 8.10 9.70
C ARG A 340 -18.34 6.75 9.00
N GLY A 341 -17.45 6.39 8.06
CA GLY A 341 -17.60 5.19 7.23
C GLY A 341 -17.46 3.88 8.00
N VAL A 342 -16.80 3.90 9.16
CA VAL A 342 -16.61 2.71 10.02
C VAL A 342 -17.68 2.57 11.09
N VAL A 343 -18.47 3.62 11.36
CA VAL A 343 -19.46 3.66 12.45
C VAL A 343 -20.41 2.47 12.38
N GLY A 344 -20.87 2.09 11.18
CA GLY A 344 -21.79 0.96 10.99
C GLY A 344 -21.21 -0.41 11.33
N GLY A 345 -19.88 -0.57 11.33
CA GLY A 345 -19.20 -1.82 11.67
C GLY A 345 -18.87 -1.94 13.16
N LEU A 346 -18.86 -0.85 13.93
CA LEU A 346 -18.34 -0.84 15.31
C LEU A 346 -19.08 -1.79 16.25
N LYS A 347 -20.36 -2.09 16.01
CA LYS A 347 -21.08 -3.11 16.78
C LYS A 347 -20.35 -4.45 16.77
N SER A 348 -19.78 -4.85 15.63
CA SER A 348 -19.12 -6.16 15.48
C SER A 348 -17.95 -6.31 16.45
N LEU A 349 -17.22 -5.24 16.79
CA LEU A 349 -16.15 -5.28 17.79
C LEU A 349 -16.64 -5.68 19.18
N THR A 350 -17.93 -5.51 19.47
CA THR A 350 -18.56 -5.84 20.75
C THR A 350 -19.12 -7.26 20.81
N ASP A 351 -19.28 -7.91 19.65
CA ASP A 351 -19.88 -9.24 19.53
C ASP A 351 -18.89 -10.31 20.01
N LYS A 352 -19.34 -11.28 20.83
CA LYS A 352 -18.47 -12.31 21.43
C LYS A 352 -17.76 -13.19 20.40
N ASP A 353 -18.42 -13.45 19.28
CA ASP A 353 -17.89 -14.27 18.16
C ASP A 353 -17.26 -13.40 17.06
N TYR A 354 -16.68 -12.26 17.44
CA TYR A 354 -16.06 -11.30 16.53
C TYR A 354 -15.17 -11.99 15.49
N GLN A 355 -15.49 -11.76 14.22
CA GLN A 355 -14.65 -12.09 13.09
C GLN A 355 -13.91 -10.83 12.67
N HIS A 356 -12.60 -10.95 12.42
CA HIS A 356 -11.77 -9.80 12.09
C HIS A 356 -12.29 -9.06 10.86
N GLN A 357 -12.34 -7.73 10.97
CA GLN A 357 -12.69 -6.82 9.90
C GLN A 357 -11.68 -5.67 9.89
N TYR A 358 -11.40 -5.16 8.70
CA TYR A 358 -10.66 -3.91 8.55
C TYR A 358 -11.56 -2.72 8.87
N TYR A 359 -11.02 -1.71 9.53
CA TYR A 359 -11.71 -0.45 9.80
C TYR A 359 -10.91 0.74 9.28
N VAL A 360 -10.00 1.30 10.09
CA VAL A 360 -9.12 2.38 9.67
C VAL A 360 -7.77 1.77 9.31
N ASP A 361 -7.68 1.29 8.08
CA ASP A 361 -6.54 0.49 7.61
C ASP A 361 -5.62 1.28 6.65
N GLY A 362 -6.05 2.48 6.23
CA GLY A 362 -5.28 3.34 5.34
C GLY A 362 -4.17 4.11 6.05
N SER A 363 -3.06 4.34 5.34
CA SER A 363 -1.91 5.09 5.86
C SER A 363 -2.18 6.61 5.94
N PRO A 364 -1.97 7.27 7.09
CA PRO A 364 -2.11 8.72 7.20
C PRO A 364 -0.91 9.48 6.62
N MET A 365 -1.11 10.75 6.30
CA MET A 365 -0.05 11.71 5.96
C MET A 365 -0.37 13.09 6.51
N THR A 366 0.66 13.90 6.76
CA THR A 366 0.52 15.31 7.14
C THR A 366 1.31 16.22 6.23
N GLY A 367 0.83 17.46 6.10
CA GLY A 367 1.47 18.50 5.30
C GLY A 367 1.00 19.88 5.73
N ASP A 368 1.89 20.86 5.58
CA ASP A 368 1.60 22.24 5.96
C ASP A 368 0.93 22.99 4.81
N ILE A 369 -0.11 23.75 5.12
CA ILE A 369 -0.85 24.57 4.16
C ILE A 369 -0.95 26.01 4.67
N LYS A 370 -1.23 26.93 3.75
CA LYS A 370 -1.61 28.30 4.08
C LYS A 370 -3.08 28.54 3.74
N ASP A 371 -3.92 28.71 4.76
CA ASP A 371 -5.36 28.98 4.64
C ASP A 371 -5.64 30.44 5.03
N GLY A 372 -5.81 31.29 4.03
CA GLY A 372 -5.72 32.75 4.19
C GLY A 372 -4.31 33.17 4.60
N ASP A 373 -4.18 33.87 5.72
CA ASP A 373 -2.88 34.26 6.29
C ASP A 373 -2.30 33.25 7.29
N ASN A 374 -3.06 32.21 7.63
CA ASN A 374 -2.70 31.27 8.68
C ASN A 374 -2.07 30.00 8.11
N TRP A 375 -0.91 29.63 8.66
CA TRP A 375 -0.31 28.33 8.42
C TRP A 375 -0.91 27.29 9.35
N LYS A 376 -1.22 26.12 8.79
CA LYS A 376 -1.79 24.96 9.49
C LYS A 376 -1.09 23.69 9.05
N THR A 377 -1.08 22.68 9.90
CA THR A 377 -0.67 21.32 9.54
C THR A 377 -1.92 20.46 9.42
N MET A 378 -2.19 20.01 8.20
CA MET A 378 -3.35 19.18 7.89
C MET A 378 -2.93 17.71 7.87
N LEU A 379 -3.77 16.85 8.46
CA LEU A 379 -3.67 15.40 8.34
C LEU A 379 -4.74 14.90 7.39
N VAL A 380 -4.34 13.98 6.51
CA VAL A 380 -5.23 13.21 5.65
C VAL A 380 -5.13 11.74 6.05
N GLY A 381 -6.26 11.14 6.38
CA GLY A 381 -6.37 9.71 6.63
C GLY A 381 -7.38 9.06 5.69
N SER A 382 -7.27 7.75 5.49
CA SER A 382 -8.17 6.95 4.66
C SER A 382 -8.54 5.65 5.35
N LEU A 383 -9.61 5.01 4.89
CA LEU A 383 -10.08 3.74 5.48
C LEU A 383 -9.37 2.50 4.92
N GLY A 384 -8.59 2.62 3.84
CA GLY A 384 -7.92 1.47 3.24
C GLY A 384 -8.91 0.38 2.84
N ALA A 385 -8.68 -0.85 3.32
CA ALA A 385 -9.58 -1.97 3.09
C ALA A 385 -10.89 -1.91 3.90
N GLY A 386 -10.94 -1.16 5.00
CA GLY A 386 -12.11 -1.11 5.90
C GLY A 386 -13.27 -0.27 5.39
N GLY A 387 -13.04 0.57 4.39
CA GLY A 387 -14.09 1.39 3.78
C GLY A 387 -13.57 2.28 2.67
N LYS A 388 -14.47 3.09 2.11
CA LYS A 388 -14.18 3.98 1.00
C LYS A 388 -13.89 5.40 1.51
N GLY A 389 -13.04 6.13 0.80
CA GLY A 389 -12.80 7.55 1.01
C GLY A 389 -11.79 7.91 2.10
N TYR A 390 -11.80 9.20 2.42
CA TYR A 390 -10.79 9.87 3.25
C TYR A 390 -11.41 10.91 4.17
N PHE A 391 -10.64 11.35 5.17
CA PHE A 391 -11.00 12.39 6.13
C PHE A 391 -9.81 13.34 6.37
N LEU A 392 -10.13 14.55 6.84
CA LEU A 392 -9.20 15.65 7.04
C LEU A 392 -9.26 16.15 8.48
N LEU A 393 -8.11 16.24 9.14
CA LEU A 393 -7.96 16.81 10.49
C LEU A 393 -6.97 17.98 10.48
N ASP A 394 -7.21 18.99 11.30
CA ASP A 394 -6.22 20.01 11.65
C ASP A 394 -5.39 19.49 12.84
N VAL A 395 -4.13 19.19 12.57
CA VAL A 395 -3.15 18.65 13.53
C VAL A 395 -2.07 19.64 13.93
N THR A 396 -2.34 20.94 13.75
CA THR A 396 -1.38 22.00 14.05
C THR A 396 -0.95 22.00 15.52
N ASN A 397 -1.89 21.79 16.45
CA ASN A 397 -1.67 21.92 17.89
C ASN A 397 -2.10 20.65 18.67
N PRO A 398 -1.21 19.66 18.84
CA PRO A 398 -1.56 18.38 19.45
C PRO A 398 -2.03 18.42 20.90
N GLY A 399 -1.72 19.49 21.64
CA GLY A 399 -2.12 19.65 23.04
C GLY A 399 -3.54 20.21 23.24
N THR A 400 -4.22 20.64 22.19
CA THR A 400 -5.50 21.36 22.28
C THR A 400 -6.51 20.89 21.24
N PHE A 401 -6.51 19.60 20.93
CA PHE A 401 -7.47 19.02 20.01
C PHE A 401 -8.92 19.17 20.51
N THR A 402 -9.82 19.49 19.58
CA THR A 402 -11.26 19.58 19.87
C THR A 402 -12.07 19.06 18.68
N ALA A 403 -13.40 19.05 18.79
CA ALA A 403 -14.28 18.69 17.68
C ALA A 403 -14.03 19.54 16.41
N SER A 404 -13.59 20.80 16.54
CA SER A 404 -13.27 21.65 15.38
C SER A 404 -11.97 21.26 14.68
N SER A 405 -11.15 20.39 15.28
CA SER A 405 -9.99 19.79 14.63
C SER A 405 -10.40 18.82 13.52
N VAL A 406 -11.64 18.33 13.49
CA VAL A 406 -12.15 17.52 12.37
C VAL A 406 -12.68 18.46 11.29
N ILE A 407 -11.99 18.51 10.16
CA ILE A 407 -12.25 19.48 9.09
C ILE A 407 -13.24 18.91 8.07
N LYS A 408 -13.12 17.62 7.74
CA LYS A 408 -13.99 16.98 6.75
C LYS A 408 -13.95 15.46 6.88
N ASP A 409 -15.08 14.81 6.64
CA ASP A 409 -15.14 13.35 6.49
C ASP A 409 -15.96 12.98 5.25
N ARG A 410 -15.31 12.38 4.25
CA ARG A 410 -15.93 11.81 3.04
C ARG A 410 -15.89 10.28 3.03
N THR A 411 -15.70 9.65 4.18
CA THR A 411 -15.58 8.19 4.29
C THR A 411 -16.94 7.49 4.22
N ARG A 412 -16.97 6.24 3.78
CA ARG A 412 -18.17 5.41 3.66
C ARG A 412 -17.85 3.96 3.97
N SER A 413 -18.84 3.20 4.38
CA SER A 413 -18.66 1.74 4.52
C SER A 413 -18.48 1.10 3.14
N ASN A 414 -17.92 -0.10 3.09
CA ASN A 414 -17.74 -0.83 1.82
C ASN A 414 -19.08 -1.16 1.12
N SER A 415 -20.16 -1.32 1.88
CA SER A 415 -21.52 -1.63 1.39
C SER A 415 -22.36 -0.40 1.09
N GLU A 416 -21.92 0.80 1.49
CA GLU A 416 -22.63 2.04 1.21
C GLU A 416 -22.38 2.49 -0.23
N ALA A 417 -23.45 2.60 -1.01
CA ALA A 417 -23.40 3.17 -2.35
C ALA A 417 -23.21 4.69 -2.27
N ALA A 418 -22.29 5.22 -3.08
CA ALA A 418 -22.07 6.66 -3.21
C ALA A 418 -22.77 7.20 -4.48
N SER A 419 -23.16 8.47 -4.44
CA SER A 419 -23.79 9.19 -5.56
C SER A 419 -23.06 10.50 -5.84
N GLY A 420 -23.29 11.08 -7.03
CA GLY A 420 -22.70 12.37 -7.40
C GLY A 420 -21.18 12.31 -7.46
N GLU A 421 -20.51 13.32 -6.90
CA GLU A 421 -19.04 13.42 -6.94
C GLU A 421 -18.34 12.27 -6.23
N ASP A 422 -18.97 11.75 -5.16
CA ASP A 422 -18.41 10.71 -4.31
C ASP A 422 -18.53 9.30 -4.92
N ALA A 423 -19.31 9.12 -5.99
CA ALA A 423 -19.43 7.84 -6.70
C ALA A 423 -18.11 7.39 -7.34
N ASP A 424 -17.19 8.32 -7.57
CA ASP A 424 -15.84 8.03 -8.04
C ASP A 424 -14.89 7.66 -6.91
N ILE A 425 -15.24 7.84 -5.64
CA ILE A 425 -14.35 7.56 -4.50
C ILE A 425 -14.47 6.10 -4.07
N GLY A 426 -13.34 5.39 -4.06
CA GLY A 426 -13.23 3.98 -3.67
C GLY A 426 -12.41 3.77 -2.40
N ASN A 427 -11.93 2.54 -2.24
CA ASN A 427 -10.96 2.13 -1.23
C ASN A 427 -9.58 2.72 -1.57
N ILE A 428 -9.18 3.76 -0.84
CA ILE A 428 -7.86 4.37 -0.97
C ILE A 428 -6.89 3.58 -0.10
N THR A 429 -6.23 2.59 -0.69
CA THR A 429 -5.24 1.72 -0.03
C THR A 429 -3.80 2.16 -0.29
N ALA A 430 -3.63 3.18 -1.13
CA ALA A 430 -2.33 3.61 -1.60
C ALA A 430 -1.56 4.34 -0.49
N ARG A 431 -0.26 4.02 -0.37
CA ARG A 431 0.64 4.69 0.58
C ARG A 431 0.96 6.11 0.10
N PRO A 432 1.14 7.08 1.02
CA PRO A 432 1.55 8.43 0.67
C PRO A 432 2.88 8.48 -0.10
N GLY A 433 2.93 9.27 -1.16
CA GLY A 433 4.17 9.70 -1.80
C GLY A 433 5.00 10.55 -0.85
N ARG A 434 6.31 10.31 -0.79
CA ARG A 434 7.26 11.01 0.08
C ARG A 434 8.28 11.78 -0.75
N ASN A 435 8.73 12.92 -0.25
CA ASN A 435 9.79 13.70 -0.90
C ASN A 435 11.12 12.92 -0.78
N PRO A 436 11.82 12.64 -1.90
CA PRO A 436 13.11 11.95 -1.87
C PRO A 436 14.20 12.66 -1.05
N ALA A 437 14.11 13.99 -0.90
CA ALA A 437 15.05 14.78 -0.11
C ALA A 437 14.70 14.79 1.39
N ASN A 438 13.41 14.66 1.73
CA ASN A 438 12.94 14.63 3.10
C ASN A 438 11.73 13.70 3.25
N LEU A 439 11.96 12.49 3.75
CA LEU A 439 10.93 11.46 3.87
C LEU A 439 9.82 11.79 4.89
N GLN A 440 9.98 12.87 5.67
CA GLN A 440 8.93 13.38 6.58
C GLN A 440 7.93 14.29 5.86
N GLU A 441 8.21 14.69 4.63
CA GLU A 441 7.33 15.50 3.81
C GLU A 441 6.59 14.60 2.82
N THR A 442 5.26 14.72 2.78
CA THR A 442 4.47 14.16 1.69
C THR A 442 4.52 15.07 0.48
N THR A 443 4.59 14.49 -0.72
CA THR A 443 4.46 15.25 -1.97
C THR A 443 3.01 15.50 -2.37
N GLN A 444 2.06 14.84 -1.71
CA GLN A 444 0.64 14.87 -2.11
C GLN A 444 -0.16 16.03 -1.50
N ILE A 445 0.31 16.61 -0.40
CA ILE A 445 -0.23 17.85 0.16
C ILE A 445 0.65 18.97 -0.35
N THR A 446 0.12 19.74 -1.29
CA THR A 446 0.92 20.66 -2.12
C THR A 446 0.15 21.92 -2.45
N ARG A 447 0.86 22.91 -2.98
CA ARG A 447 0.29 24.07 -3.64
C ARG A 447 0.16 23.81 -5.14
N LEU A 448 -0.93 24.25 -5.74
CA LEU A 448 -1.20 24.09 -7.18
C LEU A 448 -0.96 25.41 -7.93
N ASN A 449 -0.85 25.33 -9.26
CA ASN A 449 -0.60 26.49 -10.13
C ASN A 449 -1.68 27.60 -10.04
N ASN A 450 -2.88 27.29 -9.55
CA ASN A 450 -3.91 28.28 -9.26
C ASN A 450 -3.73 29.00 -7.91
N GLY A 451 -2.61 28.74 -7.21
CA GLY A 451 -2.24 29.34 -5.94
C GLY A 451 -2.85 28.68 -4.71
N ARG A 452 -3.70 27.66 -4.87
CA ARG A 452 -4.43 27.00 -3.78
C ARG A 452 -3.72 25.76 -3.25
N TRP A 453 -4.00 25.44 -1.99
CA TRP A 453 -3.50 24.24 -1.33
C TRP A 453 -4.48 23.09 -1.45
N ALA A 454 -3.98 21.92 -1.82
CA ALA A 454 -4.79 20.72 -1.98
C ALA A 454 -4.04 19.46 -1.54
N VAL A 455 -4.82 18.43 -1.23
CA VAL A 455 -4.33 17.05 -1.28
C VAL A 455 -4.70 16.45 -2.64
N VAL A 456 -3.71 15.89 -3.32
CA VAL A 456 -3.86 15.21 -4.61
C VAL A 456 -3.72 13.71 -4.42
N MET A 457 -4.75 12.94 -4.80
CA MET A 457 -4.82 11.50 -4.55
C MET A 457 -5.43 10.76 -5.74
N GLY A 458 -5.07 9.49 -5.89
CA GLY A 458 -5.88 8.56 -6.67
C GLY A 458 -7.19 8.26 -5.95
N ASN A 459 -8.25 7.97 -6.71
CA ASN A 459 -9.56 7.69 -6.15
C ASN A 459 -9.67 6.33 -5.45
N GLY A 460 -8.67 5.47 -5.59
CA GLY A 460 -8.70 4.11 -5.05
C GLY A 460 -9.60 3.18 -5.85
N TYR A 461 -9.76 1.97 -5.34
CA TYR A 461 -10.40 0.84 -6.04
C TYR A 461 -11.84 0.63 -5.59
N ASN A 462 -12.64 -0.17 -6.31
CA ASN A 462 -14.02 -0.51 -5.89
C ASN A 462 -14.93 0.74 -5.67
N SER A 463 -14.70 1.80 -6.46
CA SER A 463 -15.60 2.94 -6.54
C SER A 463 -16.90 2.55 -7.27
N THR A 464 -17.99 3.27 -7.04
CA THR A 464 -19.29 2.98 -7.68
C THR A 464 -19.21 3.06 -9.21
N ASN A 465 -18.42 3.99 -9.75
CA ASN A 465 -18.23 4.15 -11.20
C ASN A 465 -17.06 3.33 -11.77
N GLN A 466 -16.27 2.63 -10.95
CA GLN A 466 -15.19 1.72 -11.35
C GLN A 466 -14.13 2.30 -12.31
N ARG A 467 -13.99 3.63 -12.36
CA ARG A 467 -13.05 4.32 -13.27
C ARG A 467 -11.91 5.01 -12.51
N PRO A 468 -10.73 5.22 -13.12
CA PRO A 468 -9.64 5.97 -12.52
C PRO A 468 -9.93 7.47 -12.55
N VAL A 469 -9.76 8.12 -11.41
CA VAL A 469 -9.95 9.56 -11.26
C VAL A 469 -8.85 10.13 -10.37
N LEU A 470 -8.22 11.21 -10.82
CA LEU A 470 -7.37 12.02 -9.97
C LEU A 470 -8.26 12.96 -9.14
N LEU A 471 -8.17 12.82 -7.82
CA LEU A 471 -8.89 13.64 -6.86
C LEU A 471 -7.99 14.78 -6.40
N VAL A 472 -8.49 16.01 -6.50
CA VAL A 472 -7.85 17.22 -5.98
C VAL A 472 -8.78 17.85 -4.96
N GLN A 473 -8.56 17.54 -3.69
CA GLN A 473 -9.35 18.08 -2.59
C GLN A 473 -8.64 19.31 -2.03
N TYR A 474 -9.20 20.50 -2.28
CA TYR A 474 -8.66 21.72 -1.69
C TYR A 474 -8.72 21.67 -0.16
N LEU A 475 -7.69 22.21 0.46
CA LEU A 475 -7.54 22.28 1.92
C LEU A 475 -7.69 23.71 2.43
N ASP A 476 -7.72 24.70 1.53
CA ASP A 476 -7.95 26.11 1.79
C ASP A 476 -9.34 26.58 1.34
N GLY A 477 -9.78 27.72 1.89
CA GLY A 477 -11.03 28.37 1.50
C GLY A 477 -12.24 27.43 1.61
N ASN A 478 -13.01 27.30 0.52
CA ASN A 478 -14.24 26.51 0.44
C ASN A 478 -14.04 24.99 0.38
N LYS A 479 -12.79 24.52 0.23
CA LYS A 479 -12.44 23.09 0.30
C LYS A 479 -13.32 22.20 -0.61
N GLU A 480 -13.56 22.64 -1.83
CA GLU A 480 -14.25 21.86 -2.86
C GLU A 480 -13.36 20.74 -3.42
N LEU A 481 -13.99 19.76 -4.08
CA LEU A 481 -13.31 18.64 -4.71
C LEU A 481 -13.30 18.85 -6.23
N VAL A 482 -12.12 18.84 -6.83
CA VAL A 482 -11.93 18.77 -8.28
C VAL A 482 -11.59 17.34 -8.67
N ARG A 483 -12.16 16.86 -9.78
CA ARG A 483 -12.01 15.49 -10.26
C ARG A 483 -11.56 15.50 -11.71
N ILE A 484 -10.48 14.80 -12.03
CA ILE A 484 -9.99 14.64 -13.40
C ILE A 484 -10.08 13.16 -13.75
N GLN A 485 -11.14 12.81 -14.48
CA GLN A 485 -11.41 11.42 -14.88
C GLN A 485 -10.58 11.03 -16.10
N THR A 486 -10.07 9.79 -16.12
CA THR A 486 -9.24 9.30 -17.22
C THR A 486 -10.05 8.80 -18.41
N THR A 487 -11.34 8.50 -18.20
CA THR A 487 -12.23 7.90 -19.19
C THR A 487 -13.67 8.40 -19.02
N ASP A 488 -14.44 8.34 -20.11
CA ASP A 488 -15.90 8.53 -20.14
C ASP A 488 -16.66 7.21 -20.31
N ALA A 489 -15.96 6.07 -20.25
CA ALA A 489 -16.57 4.76 -20.38
C ALA A 489 -17.67 4.53 -19.34
N THR A 490 -18.67 3.76 -19.74
CA THR A 490 -19.74 3.32 -18.85
C THR A 490 -19.18 2.39 -17.78
N THR A 491 -19.68 2.49 -16.55
CA THR A 491 -19.31 1.60 -15.44
C THR A 491 -19.33 0.12 -15.88
N GLY A 492 -18.24 -0.59 -15.63
CA GLY A 492 -18.05 -2.00 -15.99
C GLY A 492 -17.45 -2.24 -17.38
N GLN A 493 -17.05 -1.20 -18.13
CA GLN A 493 -16.51 -1.32 -19.48
C GLN A 493 -15.15 -0.63 -19.63
N ASP A 494 -14.28 -1.16 -20.51
CA ASP A 494 -12.98 -0.59 -20.86
C ASP A 494 -12.16 -0.14 -19.62
N ASN A 495 -11.73 1.13 -19.59
CA ASN A 495 -11.01 1.71 -18.47
C ASN A 495 -11.88 1.95 -17.24
N ALA A 496 -13.21 1.77 -17.32
CA ALA A 496 -14.15 1.80 -16.20
C ALA A 496 -14.60 0.39 -15.76
N ALA A 497 -13.85 -0.66 -16.11
CA ALA A 497 -14.11 -2.04 -15.65
C ALA A 497 -13.20 -2.40 -14.47
N ASP A 498 -13.76 -2.39 -13.25
CA ASP A 498 -13.06 -2.67 -11.99
C ASP A 498 -11.69 -1.97 -11.88
N ASN A 499 -11.67 -0.68 -12.23
CA ASN A 499 -10.47 0.12 -12.25
C ASN A 499 -10.47 1.18 -11.14
N GLY A 500 -9.33 1.80 -10.92
CA GLY A 500 -9.11 2.77 -9.87
C GLY A 500 -7.68 3.31 -9.91
N LEU A 501 -7.53 4.61 -9.66
CA LEU A 501 -6.23 5.26 -9.70
C LEU A 501 -5.49 5.05 -8.38
N ALA A 502 -4.23 4.61 -8.47
CA ALA A 502 -3.33 4.36 -7.35
C ALA A 502 -2.65 5.64 -6.83
N SER A 503 -1.64 5.49 -5.97
CA SER A 503 -0.92 6.64 -5.40
C SER A 503 -0.23 7.46 -6.51
N PRO A 504 -0.47 8.79 -6.58
CA PRO A 504 0.15 9.64 -7.57
C PRO A 504 1.56 10.10 -7.18
N ALA A 505 2.39 10.34 -8.18
CA ALA A 505 3.66 11.06 -8.08
C ALA A 505 3.47 12.47 -8.65
N LEU A 506 3.66 13.48 -7.80
CA LEU A 506 3.53 14.89 -8.16
C LEU A 506 4.91 15.44 -8.50
N VAL A 507 4.98 16.28 -9.54
CA VAL A 507 6.23 16.87 -10.04
C VAL A 507 6.06 18.37 -10.19
N ASP A 508 6.98 19.10 -9.56
CA ASP A 508 7.28 20.51 -9.78
C ASP A 508 8.47 20.59 -10.75
N LEU A 509 8.27 21.20 -11.91
CA LEU A 509 9.22 21.20 -13.02
C LEU A 509 10.16 22.41 -13.00
N ASP A 510 9.72 23.54 -12.43
CA ASP A 510 10.50 24.79 -12.37
C ASP A 510 11.02 25.14 -10.97
N GLY A 511 10.64 24.36 -9.96
CA GLY A 511 11.07 24.53 -8.57
C GLY A 511 10.38 25.69 -7.86
N ASN A 512 9.22 26.14 -8.34
CA ASN A 512 8.48 27.26 -7.76
C ASN A 512 7.63 26.87 -6.53
N GLY A 513 7.62 25.59 -6.16
CA GLY A 513 6.86 25.04 -5.04
C GLY A 513 5.39 24.76 -5.36
N THR A 514 5.03 24.66 -6.64
CA THR A 514 3.70 24.27 -7.11
C THR A 514 3.77 23.06 -8.03
N THR A 515 2.69 22.26 -8.06
CA THR A 515 2.65 21.05 -8.87
C THR A 515 2.21 21.32 -10.30
N ASP A 516 3.04 20.89 -11.25
CA ASP A 516 2.80 21.04 -12.69
C ASP A 516 2.21 19.79 -13.33
N VAL A 517 2.75 18.62 -13.00
CA VAL A 517 2.33 17.36 -13.59
C VAL A 517 2.21 16.26 -12.56
N VAL A 518 1.31 15.32 -12.83
CA VAL A 518 1.04 14.19 -11.95
C VAL A 518 1.08 12.90 -12.75
N TYR A 519 1.79 11.89 -12.23
CA TYR A 519 1.81 10.54 -12.80
C TYR A 519 1.16 9.56 -11.84
N ALA A 520 0.30 8.67 -12.32
CA ALA A 520 -0.34 7.67 -11.46
C ALA A 520 -0.67 6.39 -12.24
N GLY A 521 -0.51 5.24 -11.58
CA GLY A 521 -0.88 3.93 -12.10
C GLY A 521 -2.34 3.57 -11.84
N ASP A 522 -2.86 2.55 -12.51
CA ASP A 522 -4.19 1.98 -12.25
C ASP A 522 -4.22 0.44 -12.23
N ASN A 523 -5.37 -0.14 -11.91
CA ASN A 523 -5.56 -1.61 -11.79
C ASN A 523 -5.45 -2.33 -13.14
N LEU A 524 -5.61 -1.61 -14.26
CA LEU A 524 -5.49 -2.14 -15.62
C LEU A 524 -4.09 -1.94 -16.23
N GLY A 525 -3.12 -1.49 -15.42
CA GLY A 525 -1.72 -1.34 -15.82
C GLY A 525 -1.45 -0.09 -16.64
N ASN A 526 -2.37 0.87 -16.65
CA ASN A 526 -2.15 2.15 -17.31
C ASN A 526 -1.38 3.10 -16.37
N LEU A 527 -0.30 3.68 -16.90
CA LEU A 527 0.38 4.82 -16.31
C LEU A 527 -0.17 6.10 -16.93
N TRP A 528 -0.94 6.86 -16.15
CA TRP A 528 -1.53 8.12 -16.55
C TRP A 528 -0.60 9.30 -16.28
N LYS A 529 -0.74 10.33 -17.11
CA LYS A 529 -0.15 11.65 -16.89
C LYS A 529 -1.26 12.69 -16.89
N PHE A 530 -1.27 13.57 -15.90
CA PHE A 530 -2.19 14.70 -15.79
C PHE A 530 -1.39 16.00 -15.90
N ASP A 531 -1.94 16.95 -16.67
CA ASP A 531 -1.39 18.29 -16.85
C ASP A 531 -2.14 19.28 -15.95
N LEU A 532 -1.42 19.82 -14.97
CA LEU A 532 -1.87 20.81 -13.99
C LEU A 532 -1.10 22.14 -14.15
N THR A 533 -0.43 22.37 -15.28
CA THR A 533 0.39 23.58 -15.54
C THR A 533 -0.42 24.87 -15.61
N SER A 534 -1.70 24.78 -15.98
CA SER A 534 -2.60 25.94 -16.05
C SER A 534 -2.91 26.52 -14.67
N THR A 535 -3.00 27.84 -14.58
CA THR A 535 -3.50 28.55 -13.40
C THR A 535 -5.02 28.42 -13.23
N SER A 536 -5.74 27.90 -14.24
CA SER A 536 -7.17 27.60 -14.16
C SER A 536 -7.42 26.11 -13.96
N ALA A 537 -8.07 25.76 -12.86
CA ALA A 537 -8.39 24.36 -12.52
C ALA A 537 -9.28 23.66 -13.55
N SER A 538 -10.11 24.41 -14.29
CA SER A 538 -10.96 23.86 -15.35
C SER A 538 -10.19 23.42 -16.59
N SER A 539 -8.94 23.86 -16.74
CA SER A 539 -8.07 23.48 -17.85
C SER A 539 -7.21 22.26 -17.53
N TRP A 540 -7.21 21.79 -16.28
CA TRP A 540 -6.48 20.58 -15.91
C TRP A 540 -7.12 19.35 -16.53
N ALA A 541 -6.30 18.47 -17.10
CA ALA A 541 -6.78 17.34 -17.87
C ALA A 541 -5.76 16.19 -17.89
N VAL A 542 -6.20 15.03 -18.39
CA VAL A 542 -5.27 13.97 -18.80
C VAL A 542 -4.42 14.49 -19.96
N ALA A 543 -3.10 14.43 -19.82
CA ALA A 543 -2.16 15.15 -20.70
C ALA A 543 -2.26 14.76 -22.18
N PHE A 544 -2.65 13.51 -22.48
CA PHE A 544 -2.79 13.02 -23.86
C PHE A 544 -4.26 12.83 -24.28
N GLY A 545 -5.21 13.28 -23.46
CA GLY A 545 -6.65 13.06 -23.62
C GLY A 545 -7.16 11.81 -22.89
N LYS A 546 -8.49 11.69 -22.78
CA LYS A 546 -9.14 10.52 -22.16
C LYS A 546 -8.81 9.24 -22.92
N ASP A 547 -8.73 8.13 -22.20
CA ASP A 547 -8.40 6.79 -22.70
C ASP A 547 -7.01 6.67 -23.35
N LYS A 548 -6.13 7.67 -23.11
CA LYS A 548 -4.76 7.73 -23.65
C LYS A 548 -3.74 7.86 -22.52
N PRO A 549 -3.38 6.75 -21.86
CA PRO A 549 -2.32 6.78 -20.85
C PRO A 549 -0.96 7.08 -21.48
N LEU A 550 0.01 7.50 -20.66
CA LEU A 550 1.41 7.63 -21.11
C LEU A 550 1.93 6.26 -21.56
N PHE A 551 1.65 5.22 -20.77
CA PHE A 551 2.09 3.85 -21.04
C PHE A 551 1.07 2.83 -20.50
N THR A 552 0.98 1.67 -21.14
CA THR A 552 0.19 0.53 -20.62
C THR A 552 1.10 -0.68 -20.44
N ALA A 553 1.27 -1.13 -19.20
CA ALA A 553 2.12 -2.25 -18.81
C ALA A 553 1.48 -3.60 -19.18
N ARG A 554 2.29 -4.48 -19.79
CA ARG A 554 1.90 -5.85 -20.10
C ARG A 554 3.03 -6.82 -19.80
N GLY A 555 2.69 -7.90 -19.12
CA GLY A 555 3.61 -8.90 -18.60
C GLY A 555 3.47 -10.26 -19.27
N PRO A 556 4.50 -11.11 -19.15
CA PRO A 556 4.38 -12.50 -19.50
C PRO A 556 3.68 -13.31 -18.38
N VAL A 557 3.10 -14.46 -18.74
CA VAL A 557 2.54 -15.39 -17.74
C VAL A 557 3.67 -16.01 -16.91
N THR A 558 4.77 -16.40 -17.55
CA THR A 558 5.98 -16.96 -16.93
C THR A 558 7.24 -16.33 -17.52
N LEU A 559 8.40 -16.42 -16.85
CA LEU A 559 9.66 -15.88 -17.37
C LEU A 559 10.12 -16.52 -18.69
N SER A 560 9.65 -17.74 -18.98
CA SER A 560 9.92 -18.46 -20.23
C SER A 560 8.94 -18.12 -21.36
N SER A 561 7.89 -17.33 -21.09
CA SER A 561 6.90 -16.96 -22.09
C SER A 561 7.47 -15.96 -23.10
N ASN A 562 7.18 -16.18 -24.38
CA ASN A 562 7.59 -15.29 -25.47
C ASN A 562 6.61 -14.15 -25.75
N ALA A 563 5.41 -14.18 -25.14
CA ALA A 563 4.35 -13.18 -25.30
C ALA A 563 4.10 -12.43 -23.99
N ARG A 564 3.64 -11.18 -24.11
CA ARG A 564 3.35 -10.25 -23.01
C ARG A 564 1.93 -9.70 -23.11
N ASP A 565 0.96 -10.54 -22.83
CA ASP A 565 -0.46 -10.17 -23.00
C ASP A 565 -1.17 -9.92 -21.66
N GLN A 566 -0.51 -10.23 -20.53
CA GLN A 566 -1.11 -10.12 -19.21
C GLN A 566 -1.15 -8.66 -18.74
N VAL A 567 -2.30 -8.22 -18.26
CA VAL A 567 -2.44 -6.95 -17.54
C VAL A 567 -1.56 -6.98 -16.29
N GLN A 568 -0.83 -5.90 -16.07
CA GLN A 568 0.01 -5.74 -14.89
C GLN A 568 -0.43 -4.50 -14.10
N PRO A 569 -1.21 -4.67 -13.01
CA PRO A 569 -1.67 -3.56 -12.17
C PRO A 569 -0.51 -2.71 -11.63
N ILE A 570 -0.71 -1.41 -11.44
CA ILE A 570 0.28 -0.50 -10.84
C ILE A 570 -0.31 0.09 -9.57
N THR A 571 0.30 -0.22 -8.42
CA THR A 571 -0.20 0.19 -7.08
C THR A 571 0.73 1.14 -6.34
N ALA A 572 2.05 0.93 -6.45
CA ALA A 572 3.06 1.82 -5.88
C ALA A 572 3.15 3.14 -6.69
N PRO A 573 3.43 4.28 -6.04
CA PRO A 573 3.62 5.55 -6.76
C PRO A 573 4.84 5.47 -7.69
N PRO A 574 4.76 6.05 -8.89
CA PRO A 574 5.93 6.23 -9.76
C PRO A 574 7.01 7.10 -9.11
N ILE A 575 8.23 7.04 -9.64
CA ILE A 575 9.30 7.98 -9.32
C ILE A 575 9.84 8.58 -10.62
N VAL A 576 10.16 9.87 -10.60
CA VAL A 576 10.48 10.64 -11.79
C VAL A 576 11.85 11.30 -11.67
N ARG A 577 12.57 11.39 -12.78
CA ARG A 577 13.81 12.18 -12.88
C ARG A 577 13.97 12.82 -14.25
N ALA A 578 14.58 13.99 -14.30
CA ALA A 578 14.99 14.62 -15.55
C ALA A 578 15.93 13.69 -16.34
N ASN A 579 15.60 13.45 -17.61
CA ASN A 579 16.38 12.60 -18.48
C ASN A 579 17.69 13.30 -18.88
N ASP A 580 18.81 12.77 -18.41
CA ASP A 580 20.15 13.28 -18.68
C ASP A 580 20.84 12.56 -19.86
N ARG A 581 20.15 11.62 -20.52
CA ARG A 581 20.70 10.89 -21.65
C ARG A 581 20.94 11.80 -22.85
N SER A 582 21.96 11.45 -23.61
CA SER A 582 22.33 12.11 -24.86
C SER A 582 22.08 11.20 -26.06
N MET A 583 21.87 11.83 -27.21
CA MET A 583 21.71 11.21 -28.52
C MET A 583 22.74 11.73 -29.51
N THR A 584 23.23 10.86 -30.39
CA THR A 584 24.02 11.26 -31.55
C THR A 584 23.11 11.37 -32.77
N ILE A 585 23.10 12.55 -33.40
CA ILE A 585 22.42 12.81 -34.67
C ILE A 585 23.44 13.06 -35.78
N GLY A 586 23.11 12.73 -37.03
CA GLY A 586 24.03 12.85 -38.16
C GLY A 586 25.03 11.68 -38.26
N THR A 587 25.93 11.75 -39.24
CA THR A 587 26.95 10.73 -39.50
C THR A 587 28.30 11.39 -39.80
N GLY A 588 29.41 10.67 -39.57
CA GLY A 588 30.75 11.16 -39.91
C GLY A 588 31.15 12.42 -39.13
N LYS A 589 31.77 13.39 -39.83
CA LYS A 589 32.29 14.63 -39.23
C LYS A 589 31.18 15.59 -38.76
N ASP A 590 29.96 15.41 -39.23
CA ASP A 590 28.81 16.26 -38.90
C ASP A 590 27.95 15.69 -37.75
N ALA A 591 28.40 14.59 -37.14
CA ALA A 591 27.73 13.98 -36.00
C ALA A 591 27.71 14.94 -34.80
N LYS A 592 26.53 15.17 -34.22
CA LYS A 592 26.32 16.03 -33.05
C LYS A 592 25.72 15.23 -31.90
N THR A 593 26.29 15.38 -30.71
CA THR A 593 25.71 14.86 -29.47
C THR A 593 24.80 15.92 -28.86
N LEU A 594 23.52 15.58 -28.68
CA LEU A 594 22.49 16.45 -28.10
C LEU A 594 21.80 15.76 -26.93
N PRO A 595 21.28 16.50 -25.94
CA PRO A 595 20.42 15.91 -24.92
C PRO A 595 19.16 15.32 -25.56
N VAL A 596 18.78 14.11 -25.14
CA VAL A 596 17.47 13.54 -25.49
C VAL A 596 16.38 14.40 -24.84
N GLY A 597 16.55 14.75 -23.56
CA GLY A 597 15.62 15.57 -22.76
C GLY A 597 14.36 14.82 -22.32
N GLY A 598 13.52 15.48 -21.52
CA GLY A 598 12.27 14.91 -21.00
C GLY A 598 12.43 14.34 -19.60
N LEU A 599 11.49 13.48 -19.20
CA LEU A 599 11.49 12.85 -17.89
C LEU A 599 11.52 11.33 -18.03
N MET A 600 12.36 10.68 -17.25
CA MET A 600 12.27 9.24 -17.02
C MET A 600 11.28 8.99 -15.89
N VAL A 601 10.26 8.17 -16.16
CA VAL A 601 9.21 7.79 -15.21
C VAL A 601 9.36 6.30 -14.91
N ALA A 602 9.87 5.97 -13.73
CA ALA A 602 10.00 4.61 -13.27
C ALA A 602 8.82 4.19 -12.39
N PHE A 603 8.37 2.96 -12.56
CA PHE A 603 7.27 2.36 -11.79
C PHE A 603 7.40 0.83 -11.86
N GLY A 604 6.92 0.14 -10.84
CA GLY A 604 6.84 -1.33 -10.85
C GLY A 604 5.40 -1.79 -10.78
N THR A 605 5.18 -3.03 -11.22
CA THR A 605 3.84 -3.61 -11.27
C THR A 605 3.58 -4.60 -10.15
N GLY A 606 2.29 -4.82 -9.91
CA GLY A 606 1.72 -5.74 -8.95
C GLY A 606 0.67 -5.09 -8.07
N ARG A 607 -0.13 -5.95 -7.44
CA ARG A 607 -1.15 -5.58 -6.47
C ARG A 607 -1.24 -6.63 -5.37
N ASN A 608 -1.78 -6.24 -4.21
CA ASN A 608 -2.15 -7.13 -3.12
C ASN A 608 -3.51 -6.69 -2.54
N LEU A 609 -4.58 -6.89 -3.32
CA LEU A 609 -5.92 -6.42 -2.96
C LEU A 609 -6.90 -7.59 -2.82
N THR A 610 -6.85 -8.55 -3.75
CA THR A 610 -7.78 -9.67 -3.83
C THR A 610 -7.21 -10.96 -3.21
N ALA A 611 -8.06 -11.94 -2.93
CA ALA A 611 -7.62 -13.26 -2.48
C ALA A 611 -6.71 -13.96 -3.51
N ASN A 612 -6.97 -13.76 -4.81
CA ASN A 612 -6.17 -14.35 -5.89
C ASN A 612 -4.76 -13.77 -5.96
N ASP A 613 -4.58 -12.50 -5.59
CA ASP A 613 -3.25 -11.90 -5.52
C ASP A 613 -2.38 -12.60 -4.48
N ARG A 614 -2.98 -13.16 -3.44
CA ARG A 614 -2.30 -13.84 -2.31
C ARG A 614 -2.18 -15.35 -2.51
N ASN A 615 -2.90 -15.91 -3.48
CA ASN A 615 -2.99 -17.35 -3.68
C ASN A 615 -1.70 -17.89 -4.32
N THR A 616 -0.88 -18.59 -3.54
CA THR A 616 0.38 -19.20 -4.02
C THR A 616 0.17 -20.54 -4.74
N SER A 617 -1.04 -21.11 -4.67
CA SER A 617 -1.40 -22.35 -5.38
C SER A 617 -1.77 -22.13 -6.84
N ILE A 618 -1.87 -20.88 -7.30
CA ILE A 618 -2.09 -20.54 -8.71
C ILE A 618 -0.82 -19.98 -9.35
N THR A 619 -0.71 -20.13 -10.67
CA THR A 619 0.34 -19.46 -11.44
C THR A 619 0.15 -17.95 -11.33
N GLN A 620 1.08 -17.29 -10.65
CA GLN A 620 1.14 -15.84 -10.58
C GLN A 620 1.85 -15.31 -11.83
N ASN A 621 1.20 -14.36 -12.52
CA ASN A 621 1.81 -13.67 -13.66
C ASN A 621 3.07 -12.93 -13.21
N VAL A 622 4.09 -12.93 -14.07
CA VAL A 622 5.34 -12.19 -13.82
C VAL A 622 5.04 -10.69 -13.76
N GLN A 623 5.53 -10.03 -12.72
CA GLN A 623 5.52 -8.58 -12.63
C GLN A 623 6.84 -7.99 -13.12
N THR A 624 6.82 -6.71 -13.45
CA THR A 624 7.91 -6.05 -14.16
C THR A 624 8.16 -4.66 -13.56
N LEU A 625 9.43 -4.29 -13.47
CA LEU A 625 9.88 -2.94 -13.21
C LEU A 625 10.10 -2.23 -14.56
N TYR A 626 9.61 -1.01 -14.69
CA TYR A 626 9.71 -0.20 -15.90
C TYR A 626 10.35 1.15 -15.60
N SER A 627 10.99 1.72 -16.61
CA SER A 627 11.30 3.16 -16.69
C SER A 627 11.07 3.63 -18.11
N VAL A 628 10.11 4.54 -18.29
CA VAL A 628 9.68 5.01 -19.61
C VAL A 628 10.01 6.49 -19.80
N LEU A 629 10.33 6.87 -21.04
CA LEU A 629 10.67 8.24 -21.41
C LEU A 629 9.41 9.03 -21.76
N ASP A 630 9.04 9.97 -20.90
CA ASP A 630 8.11 11.04 -21.25
C ASP A 630 8.86 12.11 -22.07
N ASN A 631 8.54 12.17 -23.37
CA ASN A 631 9.16 13.11 -24.31
C ASN A 631 8.54 14.51 -24.30
N THR A 632 7.60 14.79 -23.39
CA THR A 632 6.99 16.11 -23.27
C THR A 632 8.06 17.16 -22.96
N ARG A 633 7.96 18.32 -23.60
CA ARG A 633 8.77 19.50 -23.30
C ARG A 633 7.85 20.61 -22.79
N TYR A 634 8.40 21.50 -21.99
CA TYR A 634 7.68 22.61 -21.40
C TYR A 634 8.36 23.92 -21.75
N ARG A 635 7.59 25.00 -21.79
CA ARG A 635 8.10 26.36 -21.92
C ARG A 635 7.32 27.25 -20.96
N MET A 636 7.89 28.40 -20.63
CA MET A 636 7.11 29.46 -19.99
C MET A 636 6.05 29.96 -20.96
N ASN A 637 4.85 30.23 -20.45
CA ASN A 637 3.83 30.96 -21.19
C ASN A 637 4.34 32.37 -21.55
N SER A 638 3.60 33.07 -22.43
CA SER A 638 3.96 34.43 -22.88
C SER A 638 4.16 35.41 -21.72
N ASP A 639 3.38 35.22 -20.67
CA ASP A 639 3.31 36.12 -19.52
C ASP A 639 4.36 35.79 -18.45
N LYS A 640 5.13 34.71 -18.67
CA LYS A 640 6.19 34.19 -17.79
C LYS A 640 5.74 33.92 -16.35
N ASN A 641 4.47 33.60 -16.18
CA ASN A 641 3.86 33.36 -14.86
C ASN A 641 3.53 31.89 -14.60
N SER A 642 3.48 31.06 -15.65
CA SER A 642 3.29 29.61 -15.51
C SER A 642 3.98 28.86 -16.64
N LEU A 643 4.22 27.58 -16.43
CA LEU A 643 4.61 26.67 -17.49
C LEU A 643 3.42 26.36 -18.39
N GLU A 644 3.72 25.96 -19.62
CA GLU A 644 2.79 25.30 -20.53
C GLU A 644 3.51 24.17 -21.28
N VAL A 645 2.74 23.17 -21.70
CA VAL A 645 3.24 22.12 -22.59
C VAL A 645 3.67 22.75 -23.91
N HIS A 646 4.92 22.51 -24.30
CA HIS A 646 5.41 22.95 -25.60
C HIS A 646 4.68 22.15 -26.69
N PRO A 647 3.98 22.80 -27.64
CA PRO A 647 3.15 22.11 -28.63
C PRO A 647 3.96 21.18 -29.54
N GLY A 648 5.24 21.52 -29.74
CA GLY A 648 6.16 20.80 -30.63
C GLY A 648 5.87 21.10 -32.10
N ALA A 649 6.91 21.09 -32.92
CA ALA A 649 6.84 21.24 -34.39
C ALA A 649 8.18 20.92 -35.07
N GLY A 650 9.21 20.59 -34.30
CA GLY A 650 10.58 20.54 -34.79
C GLY A 650 10.91 19.28 -35.58
N THR A 651 11.61 19.45 -36.70
CA THR A 651 12.09 18.33 -37.51
C THR A 651 13.45 17.85 -36.98
N CYS A 652 13.47 16.95 -35.99
CA CYS A 652 14.69 16.15 -35.80
C CYS A 652 14.79 15.16 -36.99
N PRO A 653 15.95 15.00 -37.66
CA PRO A 653 17.29 15.46 -37.30
C PRO A 653 17.84 16.67 -38.09
N SER A 654 17.04 17.33 -38.94
CA SER A 654 17.53 18.33 -39.92
C SER A 654 17.21 19.79 -39.58
N GLY A 655 16.37 20.06 -38.58
CA GLY A 655 15.91 21.40 -38.20
C GLY A 655 16.67 22.01 -37.01
N SER A 656 16.69 23.33 -36.92
CA SER A 656 17.24 24.08 -35.77
C SER A 656 16.34 24.05 -34.53
N ASP A 657 15.09 23.58 -34.66
CA ASP A 657 14.16 23.27 -33.58
C ASP A 657 14.04 21.74 -33.40
N CYS A 658 14.60 21.18 -32.33
CA CYS A 658 14.48 19.73 -32.05
C CYS A 658 13.59 19.48 -30.83
N VAL A 659 12.37 19.99 -30.88
CA VAL A 659 11.34 19.71 -29.87
C VAL A 659 10.28 18.79 -30.49
N PRO A 660 10.28 17.49 -30.14
CA PRO A 660 9.30 16.56 -30.66
C PRO A 660 7.90 16.90 -30.14
N LYS A 661 6.88 16.58 -30.94
CA LYS A 661 5.49 16.65 -30.49
C LYS A 661 5.28 15.67 -29.32
N PRO A 662 4.74 16.13 -28.18
CA PRO A 662 4.43 15.24 -27.05
C PRO A 662 3.54 14.09 -27.49
N THR A 663 3.94 12.87 -27.16
CA THR A 663 3.22 11.65 -27.57
C THR A 663 3.31 10.59 -26.47
N PRO A 664 2.25 9.79 -26.26
CA PRO A 664 2.32 8.62 -25.40
C PRO A 664 3.48 7.70 -25.80
N VAL A 665 4.07 7.02 -24.81
CA VAL A 665 5.05 5.96 -25.03
C VAL A 665 4.38 4.82 -25.79
N GLY A 666 3.17 4.44 -25.36
CA GLY A 666 2.31 3.43 -25.97
C GLY A 666 2.07 2.22 -25.06
N THR A 667 1.49 1.17 -25.60
CA THR A 667 1.29 -0.10 -24.89
C THR A 667 2.50 -1.01 -25.07
N MET A 668 2.90 -1.68 -24.00
CA MET A 668 3.92 -2.72 -24.05
C MET A 668 3.51 -3.80 -25.06
N ASN A 669 4.30 -3.97 -26.12
CA ASN A 669 3.99 -4.94 -27.15
C ASN A 669 4.31 -6.38 -26.70
N SER A 670 3.74 -7.37 -27.39
CA SER A 670 3.92 -8.78 -27.06
C SER A 670 5.39 -9.23 -27.05
N THR A 671 6.27 -8.56 -27.80
CA THR A 671 7.68 -8.94 -27.97
C THR A 671 8.64 -8.29 -26.99
N GLY A 672 8.25 -7.28 -26.21
CA GLY A 672 9.21 -6.53 -25.38
C GLY A 672 9.76 -5.26 -26.02
N LYS A 673 9.88 -5.23 -27.36
CA LYS A 673 10.83 -4.36 -28.08
C LYS A 673 10.59 -2.84 -28.01
N LEU A 674 9.48 -2.39 -27.43
CA LEU A 674 9.26 -0.95 -27.21
C LEU A 674 10.28 -0.35 -26.22
N LEU A 675 10.77 -1.19 -25.29
CA LEU A 675 11.67 -0.84 -24.20
C LEU A 675 12.87 -1.80 -24.20
N ALA A 676 14.03 -1.32 -23.75
CA ALA A 676 15.24 -2.13 -23.62
C ALA A 676 15.07 -3.18 -22.51
N LYS A 677 15.34 -4.45 -22.82
CA LYS A 677 15.19 -5.57 -21.86
C LYS A 677 16.41 -5.69 -20.95
N GLN A 678 16.17 -5.69 -19.65
CA GLN A 678 17.16 -6.04 -18.63
C GLN A 678 16.80 -7.39 -17.97
N SER A 679 17.75 -8.03 -17.30
CA SER A 679 17.52 -9.30 -16.59
C SER A 679 18.25 -9.39 -15.27
N ILE A 680 17.68 -10.15 -14.33
CA ILE A 680 18.33 -10.54 -13.08
C ILE A 680 18.86 -11.97 -13.23
N SER A 681 20.14 -12.16 -12.90
CA SER A 681 20.78 -13.47 -12.85
C SER A 681 21.38 -13.70 -11.46
N GLN A 682 20.93 -14.76 -10.78
CA GLN A 682 21.46 -15.17 -9.50
C GLN A 682 22.92 -15.63 -9.63
N LEU A 683 23.75 -15.29 -8.66
CA LEU A 683 25.14 -15.74 -8.59
C LEU A 683 25.22 -17.23 -8.23
N SER A 684 26.07 -17.95 -8.95
CA SER A 684 26.34 -19.37 -8.67
C SER A 684 26.97 -19.52 -7.29
N GLY A 685 26.39 -20.37 -6.44
CA GLY A 685 26.87 -20.61 -5.07
C GLY A 685 26.52 -19.52 -4.05
N ALA A 686 25.72 -18.52 -4.41
CA ALA A 686 25.28 -17.49 -3.47
C ALA A 686 24.32 -18.05 -2.42
N THR A 687 24.57 -17.74 -1.15
CA THR A 687 23.80 -18.23 -0.01
C THR A 687 22.58 -17.37 0.33
N ASN A 688 22.50 -16.12 -0.14
CA ASN A 688 21.44 -15.14 0.20
C ASN A 688 20.66 -14.63 -1.03
N ASP A 689 20.53 -15.46 -2.07
CA ASP A 689 19.91 -15.08 -3.36
C ASP A 689 20.52 -13.80 -3.98
N ASP A 690 21.82 -13.58 -3.75
CA ASP A 690 22.55 -12.48 -4.36
C ASP A 690 22.54 -12.59 -5.88
N ALA A 691 22.26 -11.48 -6.56
CA ALA A 691 22.06 -11.45 -7.99
C ALA A 691 22.60 -10.18 -8.64
N ILE A 692 22.81 -10.28 -9.95
CA ILE A 692 23.30 -9.20 -10.81
C ILE A 692 22.20 -8.78 -11.77
N VAL A 693 21.98 -7.47 -11.88
CA VAL A 693 21.22 -6.86 -12.97
C VAL A 693 22.13 -6.71 -14.19
N THR A 694 21.77 -7.39 -15.26
CA THR A 694 22.48 -7.36 -16.55
C THR A 694 21.64 -6.63 -17.58
N ALA A 695 22.29 -5.72 -18.32
CA ALA A 695 21.62 -5.06 -19.42
C ALA A 695 21.73 -5.87 -20.71
N ASN A 696 20.61 -6.45 -21.19
CA ASN A 696 20.62 -7.25 -22.41
C ASN A 696 20.57 -6.34 -23.64
N ASP A 697 19.67 -5.35 -23.58
CA ASP A 697 19.63 -4.26 -24.55
C ASP A 697 20.26 -3.02 -23.92
N ASN A 698 21.40 -2.59 -24.47
CA ASN A 698 22.07 -1.39 -24.00
C ASN A 698 21.38 -0.14 -24.51
N LEU A 699 21.16 0.83 -23.64
CA LEU A 699 20.68 2.16 -23.99
C LEU A 699 21.87 3.13 -24.16
N THR A 700 22.39 3.26 -25.37
CA THR A 700 23.53 4.12 -25.72
C THR A 700 23.09 5.40 -26.43
N SER A 701 24.05 6.29 -26.71
CA SER A 701 23.83 7.51 -27.50
C SER A 701 23.49 7.24 -28.96
N GLU A 702 23.84 6.07 -29.49
CA GLU A 702 23.64 5.69 -30.89
C GLU A 702 22.27 5.05 -31.12
N ASN A 703 21.76 4.30 -30.15
CA ASN A 703 20.51 3.53 -30.26
C ASN A 703 19.36 4.09 -29.41
N TRP A 704 19.51 5.31 -28.89
CA TRP A 704 18.51 6.00 -28.07
C TRP A 704 17.11 6.04 -28.72
N LYS A 705 17.05 6.10 -30.05
CA LYS A 705 15.83 6.18 -30.85
C LYS A 705 15.07 4.85 -30.91
N ASP A 706 15.76 3.74 -30.65
CA ASP A 706 15.23 2.40 -30.83
C ASP A 706 14.38 1.97 -29.61
N PHE A 707 14.59 2.61 -28.46
CA PHE A 707 13.93 2.25 -27.20
C PHE A 707 13.43 3.48 -26.46
N LYS A 708 12.17 3.45 -26.02
CA LYS A 708 11.55 4.54 -25.26
C LYS A 708 11.73 4.40 -23.73
N GLY A 709 12.77 3.69 -23.29
CA GLY A 709 13.00 3.35 -21.89
C GLY A 709 13.51 1.92 -21.72
N TRP A 710 13.35 1.34 -20.53
CA TRP A 710 13.77 -0.02 -20.22
C TRP A 710 12.74 -0.75 -19.33
N TYR A 711 12.85 -2.07 -19.28
CA TYR A 711 12.09 -2.92 -18.37
C TYR A 711 12.92 -4.07 -17.80
N LEU A 712 12.55 -4.55 -16.62
CA LEU A 712 13.18 -5.66 -15.90
C LEU A 712 12.10 -6.55 -15.28
N ASP A 713 11.96 -7.78 -15.76
CA ASP A 713 11.03 -8.74 -15.16
C ASP A 713 11.55 -9.25 -13.82
N LEU A 714 10.65 -9.38 -12.86
CA LEU A 714 10.95 -9.85 -11.51
C LEU A 714 11.02 -11.39 -11.50
N PRO A 715 12.14 -12.00 -11.08
CA PRO A 715 12.40 -13.41 -11.33
C PRO A 715 11.71 -14.36 -10.33
N ALA A 716 11.38 -13.91 -9.12
CA ALA A 716 10.74 -14.79 -8.15
C ALA A 716 9.23 -14.93 -8.41
N THR A 717 8.68 -16.12 -8.12
CA THR A 717 7.25 -16.40 -8.31
C THR A 717 6.40 -15.41 -7.54
N GLY A 718 5.45 -14.75 -8.22
CA GLY A 718 4.57 -13.75 -7.61
C GLY A 718 5.29 -12.51 -7.05
N GLU A 719 6.58 -12.33 -7.34
CA GLU A 719 7.32 -11.14 -6.94
C GLU A 719 6.72 -9.89 -7.59
N ARG A 720 6.60 -8.81 -6.81
CA ARG A 720 5.92 -7.57 -7.19
C ARG A 720 6.46 -6.37 -6.45
N LEU A 721 6.20 -5.18 -7.00
CA LEU A 721 6.53 -3.92 -6.33
C LEU A 721 5.27 -3.28 -5.75
N LEU A 722 5.16 -3.28 -4.42
CA LEU A 722 4.06 -2.65 -3.67
C LEU A 722 4.53 -1.44 -2.83
N LYS A 723 5.84 -1.26 -2.72
CA LYS A 723 6.49 -0.20 -1.95
C LYS A 723 7.01 0.92 -2.86
N PRO A 724 6.94 2.20 -2.43
CA PRO A 724 7.57 3.29 -3.16
C PRO A 724 9.07 3.05 -3.37
N MET A 725 9.58 3.37 -4.56
CA MET A 725 11.02 3.38 -4.83
C MET A 725 11.69 4.62 -4.23
N GLN A 726 12.98 4.54 -3.97
CA GLN A 726 13.77 5.65 -3.42
C GLN A 726 15.04 5.87 -4.24
N PHE A 727 15.51 7.12 -4.33
CA PHE A 727 16.83 7.38 -4.90
C PHE A 727 17.93 7.06 -3.89
N PHE A 728 18.93 6.32 -4.33
CA PHE A 728 20.07 5.94 -3.50
C PHE A 728 21.13 7.04 -3.53
N ASP A 729 21.42 7.61 -2.35
CA ASP A 729 22.48 8.61 -2.12
C ASP A 729 22.44 9.80 -3.09
N GLY A 730 21.23 10.31 -3.40
CA GLY A 730 21.00 11.43 -4.33
C GLY A 730 21.30 11.12 -5.81
N SER A 731 21.79 9.93 -6.13
CA SER A 731 22.19 9.52 -7.48
C SER A 731 21.01 9.05 -8.34
N ASN A 732 21.28 8.75 -9.62
CA ASN A 732 20.30 8.15 -10.54
C ASN A 732 19.99 6.67 -10.22
N ILE A 733 20.63 6.09 -9.20
CA ILE A 733 20.36 4.72 -8.75
C ILE A 733 19.07 4.71 -7.94
N LEU A 734 18.16 3.84 -8.31
CA LEU A 734 16.95 3.49 -7.58
C LEU A 734 17.25 2.35 -6.62
N ALA A 735 16.84 2.51 -5.36
CA ALA A 735 16.65 1.42 -4.42
C ALA A 735 15.20 0.92 -4.55
N VAL A 736 15.06 -0.30 -5.08
CA VAL A 736 13.77 -0.95 -5.36
C VAL A 736 13.59 -2.11 -4.40
N TYR A 737 12.48 -2.11 -3.67
CA TYR A 737 12.15 -3.13 -2.68
C TYR A 737 10.92 -3.92 -3.13
N SER A 738 11.15 -5.04 -3.80
CA SER A 738 10.11 -5.95 -4.26
C SER A 738 9.87 -7.08 -3.26
N GLU A 739 8.68 -7.65 -3.26
CA GLU A 739 8.28 -8.72 -2.34
C GLU A 739 7.47 -9.80 -3.05
N SER A 740 7.55 -11.02 -2.55
CA SER A 740 6.78 -12.17 -3.05
C SER A 740 5.86 -12.74 -1.96
N PRO A 741 4.64 -13.19 -2.33
CA PRO A 741 3.76 -13.93 -1.43
C PRO A 741 4.29 -15.35 -1.13
N SER A 742 5.18 -15.89 -1.96
CA SER A 742 5.80 -17.20 -1.70
C SER A 742 7.06 -16.97 -0.87
N GLY A 743 6.97 -17.18 0.44
CA GLY A 743 8.14 -17.32 1.29
C GLY A 743 8.92 -18.56 0.83
N THR A 744 10.13 -18.36 0.31
CA THR A 744 11.16 -19.40 0.34
C THR A 744 12.53 -18.72 0.42
N LYS A 745 13.37 -19.30 1.28
CA LYS A 745 14.78 -18.99 1.58
C LYS A 745 15.05 -17.87 2.58
N ASN A 746 14.76 -18.18 3.84
CA ASN A 746 15.79 -18.45 4.84
C ASN A 746 15.26 -19.60 5.73
N ALA A 747 16.15 -20.43 6.25
CA ALA A 747 15.76 -21.63 7.00
C ALA A 747 14.85 -21.28 8.19
N GLU A 748 13.85 -22.14 8.40
CA GLU A 748 12.78 -22.08 9.41
C GLU A 748 11.52 -21.28 9.03
N SER A 749 10.51 -22.06 8.58
CA SER A 749 9.07 -21.89 8.80
C SER A 749 8.23 -21.13 7.75
N ASP A 750 7.52 -21.91 6.92
CA ASP A 750 6.65 -21.46 5.83
C ASP A 750 5.22 -21.14 6.31
N ASN A 751 4.78 -19.89 6.12
CA ASN A 751 3.62 -19.44 5.31
C ASN A 751 3.15 -18.02 5.73
N ILE A 752 2.79 -17.20 4.74
CA ILE A 752 2.28 -15.83 4.91
C ILE A 752 0.82 -15.87 4.51
N ASN A 753 -0.09 -15.57 5.43
CA ASN A 753 -1.50 -15.40 5.12
C ASN A 753 -1.98 -14.06 5.66
N GLU A 754 -2.27 -13.15 4.74
CA GLU A 754 -3.13 -12.00 4.99
C GLU A 754 -4.53 -12.39 4.51
N SER A 755 -5.31 -12.98 5.41
CA SER A 755 -6.71 -13.35 5.22
C SER A 755 -7.46 -13.00 6.50
N CYS A 756 -8.74 -12.62 6.39
CA CYS A 756 -9.66 -12.54 7.53
C CYS A 756 -9.92 -13.92 8.17
N VAL A 757 -9.39 -14.98 7.55
CA VAL A 757 -9.22 -16.31 8.14
C VAL A 757 -7.76 -16.42 8.57
N PRO A 758 -7.48 -16.55 9.87
CA PRO A 758 -6.13 -16.61 10.34
C PRO A 758 -5.49 -17.93 9.89
N VAL A 759 -4.27 -17.83 9.39
CA VAL A 759 -3.44 -18.99 9.10
C VAL A 759 -2.05 -18.68 9.65
N LYS A 760 -1.37 -19.74 10.10
CA LYS A 760 0.01 -19.80 10.59
C LYS A 760 0.90 -18.67 10.03
N VAL A 761 1.58 -17.96 10.91
CA VAL A 761 2.76 -17.14 10.57
C VAL A 761 3.78 -17.40 11.65
N ASP A 762 4.71 -18.30 11.34
CA ASP A 762 5.95 -18.40 12.08
C ASP A 762 6.92 -17.37 11.47
N THR A 763 7.70 -16.71 12.33
CA THR A 763 8.12 -15.30 12.18
C THR A 763 9.19 -14.98 11.12
N SER A 764 9.02 -15.39 9.86
CA SER A 764 9.76 -14.83 8.73
C SER A 764 8.91 -14.75 7.47
N ALA A 765 8.47 -13.52 7.20
CA ALA A 765 7.58 -13.12 6.13
C ALA A 765 8.20 -13.32 4.73
N GLY A 766 7.39 -13.15 3.68
CA GLY A 766 7.78 -13.38 2.30
C GLY A 766 9.12 -12.77 1.92
N ALA A 767 9.77 -13.41 0.95
CA ALA A 767 11.06 -12.94 0.49
C ALA A 767 10.91 -11.51 -0.07
N GLN A 768 11.67 -10.59 0.50
CA GLN A 768 11.84 -9.22 0.03
C GLN A 768 13.24 -9.10 -0.56
N TRP A 769 13.36 -8.40 -1.67
CA TRP A 769 14.64 -8.13 -2.31
C TRP A 769 14.88 -6.64 -2.43
N ARG A 770 16.12 -6.24 -2.21
CA ARG A 770 16.62 -4.90 -2.52
C ARG A 770 17.38 -4.98 -3.83
N THR A 771 16.90 -4.27 -4.85
CA THR A 771 17.56 -4.14 -6.16
C THR A 771 18.04 -2.71 -6.36
N LEU A 772 19.32 -2.52 -6.67
CA LEU A 772 19.90 -1.23 -7.04
C LEU A 772 20.04 -1.16 -8.57
N ILE A 773 19.37 -0.20 -9.19
CA ILE A 773 19.29 -0.08 -10.66
C ILE A 773 19.19 1.38 -11.10
N ASN A 774 19.84 1.76 -12.19
CA ASN A 774 19.83 3.12 -12.70
C ASN A 774 18.51 3.45 -13.44
N ILE A 775 17.84 4.54 -13.05
CA ILE A 775 16.60 5.00 -13.68
C ILE A 775 16.74 5.28 -15.19
N MET A 776 17.93 5.66 -15.65
CA MET A 776 18.15 6.12 -17.03
C MET A 776 18.28 4.97 -18.03
N ASP A 777 19.03 3.94 -17.68
CA ASP A 777 19.43 2.88 -18.61
C ASP A 777 19.17 1.45 -18.11
N GLY A 778 18.68 1.29 -16.88
CA GLY A 778 18.36 -0.02 -16.30
C GLY A 778 19.60 -0.84 -15.97
N LYS A 779 20.78 -0.21 -15.92
CA LYS A 779 22.03 -0.88 -15.54
C LYS A 779 22.21 -0.92 -14.03
N ARG A 780 23.00 -1.88 -13.58
CA ARG A 780 23.54 -1.87 -12.21
C ARG A 780 24.40 -0.62 -11.97
N PRO A 781 24.58 -0.21 -10.70
CA PRO A 781 25.59 0.78 -10.32
C PRO A 781 26.97 0.43 -10.89
N THR A 782 27.70 1.44 -11.37
CA THR A 782 29.05 1.26 -11.94
C THR A 782 30.09 0.96 -10.88
N ILE A 783 29.82 1.33 -9.64
CA ILE A 783 30.63 0.98 -8.47
C ILE A 783 29.96 -0.14 -7.68
N GLN A 784 30.75 -0.90 -6.94
CA GLN A 784 30.21 -1.90 -6.03
C GLN A 784 29.63 -1.21 -4.79
N LEU A 785 28.39 -1.57 -4.43
CA LEU A 785 27.67 -1.00 -3.30
C LEU A 785 27.36 -2.02 -2.19
N PHE A 786 27.40 -3.31 -2.52
CA PHE A 786 27.18 -4.39 -1.57
C PHE A 786 28.53 -4.99 -1.15
N ASP A 787 28.72 -5.17 0.15
CA ASP A 787 29.80 -5.98 0.71
C ASP A 787 29.23 -7.37 0.97
N THR A 788 29.54 -8.30 0.07
CA THR A 788 28.98 -9.67 0.10
C THR A 788 29.90 -10.68 0.75
N ASN A 789 31.20 -10.38 0.82
CA ASN A 789 32.19 -11.24 1.47
C ASN A 789 32.42 -10.85 2.95
N GLY A 790 31.92 -9.69 3.39
CA GLY A 790 32.00 -9.18 4.75
C GLY A 790 33.38 -8.65 5.15
N ASP A 791 34.23 -8.30 4.19
CA ASP A 791 35.59 -7.81 4.44
C ASP A 791 35.67 -6.30 4.70
N GLY A 792 34.55 -5.58 4.56
CA GLY A 792 34.44 -4.14 4.75
C GLY A 792 34.90 -3.30 3.55
N PHE A 793 35.28 -3.93 2.45
CA PHE A 793 35.61 -3.28 1.18
C PHE A 793 34.54 -3.57 0.13
N TYR A 794 34.23 -2.56 -0.68
CA TYR A 794 33.21 -2.66 -1.73
C TYR A 794 33.89 -2.67 -3.09
N ASN A 795 34.17 -3.85 -3.63
CA ASN A 795 34.97 -3.98 -4.84
C ASN A 795 34.54 -5.16 -5.74
N SER A 796 35.30 -5.47 -6.79
CA SER A 796 34.95 -6.53 -7.73
C SER A 796 34.94 -7.94 -7.12
N ALA A 797 35.59 -8.14 -5.96
CA ALA A 797 35.54 -9.39 -5.21
C ALA A 797 34.13 -9.71 -4.68
N ASP A 798 33.25 -8.70 -4.57
CA ASP A 798 31.84 -8.86 -4.20
C ASP A 798 30.94 -9.35 -5.34
N GLY A 799 31.53 -9.93 -6.38
CA GLY A 799 30.77 -10.58 -7.45
C GLY A 799 29.85 -9.65 -8.22
N ASN A 800 30.08 -8.32 -8.18
CA ASN A 800 29.30 -7.34 -8.93
C ASN A 800 27.81 -7.30 -8.57
N VAL A 801 27.46 -7.73 -7.35
CA VAL A 801 26.09 -7.84 -6.85
C VAL A 801 25.38 -6.48 -6.93
N SER A 802 24.14 -6.51 -7.44
CA SER A 802 23.26 -5.34 -7.47
C SER A 802 21.87 -5.64 -6.91
N ARG A 803 21.65 -6.86 -6.42
CA ARG A 803 20.41 -7.30 -5.79
C ARG A 803 20.70 -8.33 -4.70
N THR A 804 20.02 -8.20 -3.56
CA THR A 804 20.15 -9.14 -2.42
C THR A 804 18.80 -9.30 -1.71
N ALA A 805 18.61 -10.43 -1.03
CA ALA A 805 17.47 -10.62 -0.14
C ALA A 805 17.61 -9.75 1.12
N VAL A 806 16.51 -9.18 1.59
CA VAL A 806 16.44 -8.37 2.82
C VAL A 806 15.31 -8.86 3.71
N LYS A 807 15.39 -8.55 5.01
CA LYS A 807 14.26 -8.81 5.91
C LYS A 807 13.03 -8.05 5.45
N THR A 808 11.87 -8.68 5.56
CA THR A 808 10.61 -8.07 5.17
C THR A 808 10.30 -6.89 6.09
N GLY A 809 10.02 -5.74 5.49
CA GLY A 809 9.72 -4.52 6.23
C GLY A 809 9.67 -3.27 5.36
N THR A 810 9.36 -2.15 5.99
CA THR A 810 9.41 -0.83 5.33
C THR A 810 10.87 -0.46 5.06
N PRO A 811 11.20 -0.05 3.82
CA PRO A 811 12.54 0.41 3.47
C PRO A 811 13.01 1.57 4.33
N LEU A 812 14.20 1.45 4.93
CA LEU A 812 14.81 2.53 5.72
C LEU A 812 16.31 2.59 5.47
N LEU A 813 16.73 3.60 4.71
CA LEU A 813 18.15 3.90 4.48
C LEU A 813 18.59 5.08 5.37
N ILE A 814 19.59 4.85 6.20
CA ILE A 814 20.23 5.89 7.02
C ILE A 814 21.63 6.16 6.50
N THR A 815 21.84 7.36 5.97
CA THR A 815 23.15 7.83 5.56
C THR A 815 24.00 8.15 6.79
N LYS A 816 25.10 7.39 6.97
CA LYS A 816 26.19 7.71 7.90
C LYS A 816 27.33 8.36 7.12
N ARG A 817 28.36 8.84 7.83
CA ARG A 817 29.48 9.57 7.22
C ARG A 817 30.18 8.78 6.10
N ASP A 818 30.46 7.50 6.34
CA ASP A 818 31.25 6.63 5.46
C ASP A 818 30.44 5.53 4.75
N ARG A 819 29.18 5.33 5.14
CA ARG A 819 28.35 4.22 4.69
C ARG A 819 26.86 4.55 4.77
N ILE A 820 26.02 3.76 4.13
CA ILE A 820 24.56 3.81 4.30
C ILE A 820 24.14 2.55 5.04
N ALA A 821 23.49 2.70 6.19
CA ALA A 821 22.91 1.58 6.92
C ALA A 821 21.48 1.38 6.45
N ASP A 822 21.16 0.21 5.91
CA ASP A 822 19.81 -0.22 5.65
C ASP A 822 19.25 -0.91 6.91
N LEU A 823 18.15 -0.38 7.45
CA LEU A 823 17.47 -0.90 8.63
C LEU A 823 16.13 -1.56 8.28
N THR A 824 15.89 -1.87 7.01
CA THR A 824 14.68 -2.56 6.54
C THR A 824 14.44 -3.83 7.36
N GLY A 825 13.24 -3.95 7.92
CA GLY A 825 12.85 -5.12 8.73
C GLY A 825 13.65 -5.32 10.03
N GLY A 826 14.24 -4.24 10.57
CA GLY A 826 14.98 -4.27 11.84
C GLY A 826 16.50 -4.41 11.72
N GLY A 827 17.04 -4.47 10.49
CA GLY A 827 18.49 -4.45 10.21
C GLY A 827 19.27 -5.67 10.71
N GLY A 828 20.46 -5.86 10.12
CA GLY A 828 21.50 -6.79 10.56
C GLY A 828 22.88 -6.26 10.19
N ALA A 829 23.97 -6.90 10.65
CA ALA A 829 25.35 -6.43 10.41
C ALA A 829 25.72 -6.30 8.90
N ARG A 830 25.02 -7.04 8.02
CA ARG A 830 25.27 -7.08 6.56
C ARG A 830 24.53 -6.01 5.75
N ASP A 831 23.64 -5.26 6.36
CA ASP A 831 22.86 -4.22 5.66
C ASP A 831 23.61 -2.89 5.55
N THR A 832 24.92 -2.95 5.42
CA THR A 832 25.78 -1.77 5.31
C THR A 832 26.22 -1.60 3.87
N LEU A 833 25.76 -0.55 3.21
CA LEU A 833 26.01 -0.22 1.81
C LEU A 833 27.08 0.87 1.67
N ALA A 834 27.87 0.80 0.59
CA ALA A 834 28.79 1.88 0.27
C ALA A 834 28.03 3.16 -0.12
N ARG A 835 28.68 4.31 0.07
CA ARG A 835 28.19 5.58 -0.49
C ARG A 835 28.59 5.71 -1.96
N MET A 836 27.81 6.47 -2.70
CA MET A 836 28.23 6.93 -4.03
C MET A 836 29.44 7.87 -3.87
N PRO A 837 30.36 7.93 -4.85
CA PRO A 837 31.53 8.80 -4.74
C PRO A 837 31.08 10.25 -4.61
N GLU A 838 31.56 10.96 -3.59
CA GLU A 838 31.21 12.36 -3.40
C GLU A 838 31.66 13.18 -4.62
N GLN A 839 30.69 13.72 -5.37
CA GLN A 839 31.00 14.77 -6.32
C GLN A 839 31.26 16.04 -5.51
N SER A 840 32.53 16.43 -5.39
CA SER A 840 32.93 17.67 -4.76
C SER A 840 32.25 18.84 -5.49
N THR A 841 31.23 19.42 -4.88
CA THR A 841 30.59 20.67 -5.31
C THR A 841 31.41 21.90 -4.92
N ARG A 842 32.67 21.71 -4.47
CA ARG A 842 33.58 22.84 -4.24
C ARG A 842 33.65 23.64 -5.53
N PRO A 843 33.28 24.94 -5.52
CA PRO A 843 33.53 25.81 -6.66
C PRO A 843 34.99 25.65 -7.02
N SER A 844 35.27 25.17 -8.22
CA SER A 844 36.65 25.17 -8.67
C SER A 844 37.10 26.63 -8.69
N TRP A 845 38.38 26.90 -8.44
CA TRP A 845 38.92 28.26 -8.51
C TRP A 845 38.66 28.95 -9.88
N ARG A 846 38.27 28.19 -10.92
CA ARG A 846 37.84 28.70 -12.22
C ARG A 846 36.40 29.25 -12.26
N GLN A 847 35.57 28.90 -11.27
CA GLN A 847 34.20 29.41 -11.08
C GLN A 847 34.14 30.59 -10.10
N ILE A 848 35.23 30.87 -9.39
CA ILE A 848 35.42 32.09 -8.60
C ILE A 848 36.26 33.04 -9.48
N LYS A 849 35.61 33.76 -10.39
CA LYS A 849 36.22 34.90 -11.07
C LYS A 849 35.22 36.03 -11.25
#